data_AF-A0A085Z2T1-F1
#
_entry.id   AF-A0A085Z2T1-F1
#
_cell.length_a   1.000
_cell.length_b   1.000
_cell.length_c   1.000
_cell.angle_alpha   90.00
_cell.angle_beta   90.00
_cell.angle_gamma   90.00
#
_symmetry.space_group_name_H-M   'P 1'
#
loop_
_entity.id
_entity.type
_entity.pdbx_description
1 polymer ?
#
loop_
_entity_poly.entity_id
_entity_poly.type
_entity_poly.pdbx_seq_one_letter_code
_entity_poly.pdbx_strand_id
1 'polypeptide(L)'
;MKKYILSIAVASLFFTKTEACAWSDPDHDYFNLFTQSIIKDKSYLPFLHNYSSRFYTDFKSSQIPDENIESWRKFFGNQMSYAETDYLVNKISLNDLNALKKGNPNNQLLKKIGTGFYAKYREAVDYLIEAKYLEPYMRINFVEGADSFYYRENENDKNATQLDYNKTISALTSLYNAAKNPEIKQRYGYQLVRFNHYTRNYDAAVQAFKTYVQPIKLKGAPYYMALDQLAGAQRGLQLGNEANWNFFQVFMNSKSRKESSFVSMKLSDSASFNNIMKRAGTNEEKNMAYFLLGYEDFTNPIPMMEKMYEVDPNSEILKVMAARSINELERNYLPTYYYASKDSNKTSDKKDSNSTAQKTEVKKKELSFWQKIVLFFKNLFGGKKSDKANSKADQSNDELFENPDRIPTFVKNNSYYWSEDQNQKDFIDDLEKFTAKTKEKSKDEYWQIADAYLKFLKKDYEESSDILADIKTNNPEYLEEIKRMKVLNDIVSQPKIDAEYEDHLMKDYAEYFIEKEPVKKDSTEITEYDYYGEAPSTAEFLKDVLANRYFLQGEDGKSFLMNNKLSDLKYNPNSSLVKSVEEFYRKPDKTQFEQQIIAKNLDNVGNIDAFFADIYGDRAMRMADFNKAKAYYQKALKFSGIPRENYERYNPETGNYEKLVYDGSNYDGYNNIPNLVFGHNVWESFQSPDEQSMKADDYSAFPFIKPKMNKLELADALIQLKKIGTGKDAKAAKANQLIGNVMYNTSILGYYRQLFVMDVDNSNGGKYDFWATERQNPYQYYYKNFTYTTFIEPDNFDLAINYYKKAFDLAADREQKARILFQMASAEQGKYYQYEAKHQANIDYADPKWSEKNDAHEKQMGDLKNQKYRTYFTQLKSQFSNTETARELLGSCTYFDYFMKK
;
A
#
# COMPACT_ATOMS: atom_id res chain seq x y z
N MET A 1 -10.99 45.56 -23.44
CA MET A 1 -11.66 44.73 -22.42
C MET A 1 -11.80 43.25 -22.81
N LYS A 2 -12.20 42.89 -24.05
CA LYS A 2 -12.34 41.47 -24.45
C LYS A 2 -11.05 40.61 -24.44
N LYS A 3 -9.85 41.20 -24.61
CA LYS A 3 -8.57 40.45 -24.58
C LYS A 3 -8.10 40.10 -23.16
N TYR A 4 -8.44 40.89 -22.14
CA TYR A 4 -8.05 40.61 -20.76
C TYR A 4 -8.96 39.57 -20.09
N ILE A 5 -10.23 39.48 -20.52
CA ILE A 5 -11.19 38.50 -20.01
C ILE A 5 -10.81 37.07 -20.44
N LEU A 6 -10.28 36.90 -21.65
CA LEU A 6 -9.82 35.59 -22.13
C LEU A 6 -8.55 35.13 -21.41
N SER A 7 -7.62 36.04 -21.11
CA SER A 7 -6.41 35.73 -20.34
C SER A 7 -6.70 35.39 -18.88
N ILE A 8 -7.68 36.05 -18.25
CA ILE A 8 -8.13 35.72 -16.89
C ILE A 8 -8.86 34.37 -16.88
N ALA A 9 -9.69 34.07 -17.90
CA ALA A 9 -10.36 32.78 -18.02
C ALA A 9 -9.37 31.60 -18.21
N VAL A 10 -8.32 31.80 -19.02
CA VAL A 10 -7.25 30.82 -19.20
C VAL A 10 -6.39 30.68 -17.95
N ALA A 11 -6.08 31.78 -17.24
CA ALA A 11 -5.39 31.72 -15.96
C ALA A 11 -6.23 31.00 -14.88
N SER A 12 -7.55 31.20 -14.83
CA SER A 12 -8.44 30.48 -13.90
C SER A 12 -8.60 29.00 -14.21
N LEU A 13 -8.34 28.56 -15.46
CA LEU A 13 -8.26 27.14 -15.81
C LEU A 13 -6.96 26.46 -15.31
N PHE A 14 -5.93 27.23 -14.94
CA PHE A 14 -4.74 26.72 -14.24
C PHE A 14 -4.86 26.77 -12.71
N PHE A 15 -5.94 27.35 -12.17
CA PHE A 15 -6.26 27.36 -10.72
C PHE A 15 -7.23 26.23 -10.32
N THR A 16 -7.55 25.31 -11.22
CA THR A 16 -8.22 24.08 -10.80
C THR A 16 -7.19 23.21 -10.10
N LYS A 17 -7.42 22.91 -8.82
CA LYS A 17 -6.75 21.80 -8.15
C LYS A 17 -6.95 20.55 -9.01
N THR A 18 -5.94 20.19 -9.79
CA THR A 18 -5.84 18.84 -10.31
C THR A 18 -5.33 18.00 -9.16
N GLU A 19 -6.26 17.50 -8.34
CA GLU A 19 -5.95 16.36 -7.50
C GLU A 19 -5.78 15.20 -8.49
N ALA A 20 -4.52 14.86 -8.76
CA ALA A 20 -4.21 13.63 -9.47
C ALA A 20 -4.68 12.50 -8.56
N CYS A 21 -5.83 11.90 -8.86
CA CYS A 21 -6.30 10.71 -8.17
C CYS A 21 -5.36 9.57 -8.55
N ALA A 22 -4.35 9.33 -7.73
CA ALA A 22 -3.73 8.01 -7.68
C ALA A 22 -4.76 7.08 -7.04
N TRP A 23 -5.16 6.03 -7.75
CA TRP A 23 -6.08 5.04 -7.20
C TRP A 23 -5.29 4.14 -6.24
N SER A 24 -5.60 4.23 -4.95
CA SER A 24 -5.06 3.37 -3.88
C SER A 24 -6.25 2.70 -3.20
N ASP A 25 -6.12 1.39 -2.95
CA ASP A 25 -7.12 0.60 -2.24
C ASP A 25 -6.68 0.46 -0.78
N PRO A 26 -7.30 1.20 0.16
CA PRO A 26 -6.94 1.17 1.57
C PRO A 26 -7.14 -0.19 2.24
N ASP A 27 -7.89 -1.11 1.62
CA ASP A 27 -8.12 -2.45 2.15
C ASP A 27 -6.93 -3.40 1.89
N HIS A 28 -5.95 -3.01 1.07
CA HIS A 28 -4.68 -3.73 0.85
C HIS A 28 -3.49 -3.15 1.65
N ASP A 29 -3.68 -2.08 2.43
CA ASP A 29 -2.61 -1.37 3.13
C ASP A 29 -2.35 -1.83 4.58
N TYR A 30 -2.97 -2.94 5.01
CA TYR A 30 -2.80 -3.51 6.35
C TYR A 30 -2.88 -5.04 6.36
N PHE A 31 -2.33 -5.67 7.40
CA PHE A 31 -2.45 -7.11 7.62
C PHE A 31 -3.75 -7.43 8.38
N ASN A 32 -4.68 -8.10 7.70
CA ASN A 32 -5.95 -8.56 8.28
C ASN A 32 -5.74 -9.89 9.02
N LEU A 33 -5.36 -9.81 10.30
CA LEU A 33 -5.04 -10.98 11.11
C LEU A 33 -6.21 -11.47 11.97
N PHE A 34 -7.23 -10.64 12.21
CA PHE A 34 -8.49 -11.05 12.83
C PHE A 34 -9.55 -11.27 11.76
N THR A 35 -10.04 -12.50 11.60
CA THR A 35 -11.02 -12.81 10.57
C THR A 35 -12.38 -12.18 10.93
N GLN A 36 -12.66 -11.01 10.38
CA GLN A 36 -13.93 -10.33 10.62
C GLN A 36 -15.16 -11.17 10.20
N SER A 37 -14.99 -12.11 9.26
CA SER A 37 -16.03 -13.03 8.81
C SER A 37 -16.34 -14.18 9.77
N ILE A 38 -15.66 -14.32 10.93
CA ILE A 38 -15.95 -15.39 11.92
C ILE A 38 -17.34 -15.29 12.56
N ILE A 39 -18.06 -14.20 12.33
CA ILE A 39 -19.45 -14.04 12.77
C ILE A 39 -20.33 -15.20 12.30
N LYS A 40 -21.29 -15.63 13.13
CA LYS A 40 -22.13 -16.81 12.89
C LYS A 40 -23.17 -16.57 11.80
N ASP A 41 -23.83 -15.40 11.80
CA ASP A 41 -24.81 -15.06 10.78
C ASP A 41 -24.14 -14.43 9.56
N LYS A 42 -23.93 -15.27 8.53
CA LYS A 42 -23.28 -14.87 7.28
C LYS A 42 -24.08 -13.85 6.48
N SER A 43 -25.36 -13.63 6.77
CA SER A 43 -26.12 -12.58 6.09
C SER A 43 -25.62 -11.16 6.40
N TYR A 44 -24.79 -10.99 7.44
CA TYR A 44 -24.16 -9.71 7.78
C TYR A 44 -22.76 -9.50 7.21
N LEU A 45 -22.21 -10.44 6.42
CA LEU A 45 -20.89 -10.26 5.80
C LEU A 45 -20.74 -8.94 5.01
N PRO A 46 -21.73 -8.43 4.24
CA PRO A 46 -21.59 -7.15 3.52
C PRO A 46 -21.40 -5.94 4.44
N PHE A 47 -21.74 -6.09 5.72
CA PHE A 47 -21.69 -5.03 6.73
C PHE A 47 -20.42 -5.06 7.57
N LEU A 48 -19.48 -5.92 7.23
CA LEU A 48 -18.12 -5.91 7.78
C LEU A 48 -17.34 -4.66 7.32
N HIS A 49 -16.17 -4.43 7.92
CA HIS A 49 -15.44 -3.17 7.73
C HIS A 49 -14.70 -3.18 6.39
N ASN A 50 -14.77 -2.05 5.68
CA ASN A 50 -14.31 -1.88 4.32
C ASN A 50 -14.20 -0.38 4.01
N TYR A 51 -13.10 0.06 3.38
CA TYR A 51 -12.95 1.45 2.93
C TYR A 51 -13.09 1.60 1.42
N SER A 52 -12.79 0.56 0.64
CA SER A 52 -12.72 0.63 -0.82
C SER A 52 -14.09 0.62 -1.50
N SER A 53 -15.10 0.17 -0.77
CA SER A 53 -16.49 0.10 -1.22
C SER A 53 -17.43 0.29 -0.02
N ARG A 54 -18.69 0.70 -0.29
CA ARG A 54 -19.70 0.87 0.77
C ARG A 54 -19.93 -0.41 1.57
N PHE A 55 -19.89 -1.56 0.91
CA PHE A 55 -20.08 -2.86 1.54
C PHE A 55 -18.79 -3.67 1.45
N TYR A 56 -18.53 -4.50 2.45
CA TYR A 56 -17.45 -5.47 2.36
C TYR A 56 -17.73 -6.45 1.22
N THR A 57 -16.73 -6.78 0.41
CA THR A 57 -16.90 -7.63 -0.79
C THR A 57 -16.02 -8.87 -0.81
N ASP A 58 -15.05 -8.98 0.12
CA ASP A 58 -14.16 -10.14 0.20
C ASP A 58 -14.81 -11.31 0.96
N PHE A 59 -15.86 -11.86 0.32
CA PHE A 59 -16.50 -13.12 0.70
C PHE A 59 -17.12 -13.79 -0.52
N LYS A 60 -17.30 -15.11 -0.47
CA LYS A 60 -17.98 -15.85 -1.53
C LYS A 60 -19.48 -15.63 -1.40
N SER A 61 -20.15 -15.19 -2.47
CA SER A 61 -21.61 -14.96 -2.44
C SER A 61 -22.41 -16.21 -2.03
N SER A 62 -21.86 -17.41 -2.22
CA SER A 62 -22.45 -18.68 -1.76
C SER A 62 -22.54 -18.83 -0.23
N GLN A 63 -21.80 -18.03 0.53
CA GLN A 63 -21.89 -17.97 2.00
C GLN A 63 -23.19 -17.32 2.48
N ILE A 64 -23.87 -16.55 1.61
CA ILE A 64 -25.16 -15.91 1.89
C ILE A 64 -26.23 -16.58 1.02
N PRO A 65 -26.88 -17.66 1.50
CA PRO A 65 -27.93 -18.31 0.73
C PRO A 65 -29.15 -17.39 0.61
N ASP A 66 -29.74 -17.35 -0.59
CA ASP A 66 -30.97 -16.61 -0.89
C ASP A 66 -32.18 -17.35 -0.32
N GLU A 67 -32.89 -16.70 0.60
CA GLU A 67 -34.09 -17.24 1.23
C GLU A 67 -35.19 -17.61 0.23
N ASN A 68 -35.23 -16.97 -0.95
CA ASN A 68 -36.18 -17.30 -2.00
C ASN A 68 -35.86 -18.67 -2.64
N ILE A 69 -34.57 -18.98 -2.83
CA ILE A 69 -34.11 -20.27 -3.35
C ILE A 69 -34.32 -21.36 -2.29
N GLU A 70 -34.06 -21.07 -1.01
CA GLU A 70 -34.38 -21.99 0.09
C GLU A 70 -35.89 -22.31 0.15
N SER A 71 -36.76 -21.30 -0.04
CA SER A 71 -38.22 -21.47 -0.09
C SER A 71 -38.63 -22.36 -1.25
N TRP A 72 -38.10 -22.13 -2.45
CA TRP A 72 -38.38 -22.98 -3.62
C TRP A 72 -37.91 -24.41 -3.44
N ARG A 73 -36.72 -24.61 -2.85
CA ARG A 73 -36.18 -25.94 -2.58
C ARG A 73 -37.10 -26.73 -1.64
N LYS A 74 -37.57 -26.09 -0.58
CA LYS A 74 -38.55 -26.65 0.36
C LYS A 74 -39.89 -26.94 -0.33
N PHE A 75 -40.38 -26.00 -1.14
CA PHE A 75 -41.63 -26.16 -1.92
C PHE A 75 -41.57 -27.39 -2.83
N PHE A 76 -40.42 -27.65 -3.46
CA PHE A 76 -40.19 -28.83 -4.29
C PHE A 76 -39.82 -30.09 -3.49
N GLY A 77 -40.05 -30.11 -2.18
CA GLY A 77 -39.83 -31.29 -1.33
C GLY A 77 -38.36 -31.67 -1.14
N ASN A 78 -37.43 -30.72 -1.26
CA ASN A 78 -35.99 -30.91 -1.13
C ASN A 78 -35.37 -31.93 -2.10
N GLN A 79 -36.05 -32.25 -3.21
CA GLN A 79 -35.57 -33.24 -4.21
C GLN A 79 -34.39 -32.74 -5.06
N MET A 80 -34.07 -31.44 -4.99
CA MET A 80 -32.94 -30.79 -5.69
C MET A 80 -31.96 -30.20 -4.67
N SER A 81 -30.69 -30.13 -5.05
CA SER A 81 -29.68 -29.33 -4.33
C SER A 81 -30.00 -27.83 -4.42
N TYR A 82 -29.32 -27.01 -3.61
CA TYR A 82 -29.45 -25.56 -3.68
C TYR A 82 -29.04 -25.03 -5.06
N ALA A 83 -27.90 -25.47 -5.60
CA ALA A 83 -27.41 -25.06 -6.91
C ALA A 83 -28.36 -25.43 -8.06
N GLU A 84 -28.97 -26.63 -8.02
CA GLU A 84 -29.98 -27.03 -9.00
C GLU A 84 -31.26 -26.19 -8.88
N THR A 85 -31.65 -25.85 -7.65
CA THR A 85 -32.83 -25.00 -7.41
C THR A 85 -32.58 -23.56 -7.88
N ASP A 86 -31.41 -22.99 -7.57
CA ASP A 86 -30.98 -21.69 -8.09
C ASP A 86 -30.99 -21.68 -9.62
N TYR A 87 -30.42 -22.72 -10.24
CA TYR A 87 -30.46 -22.85 -11.70
C TYR A 87 -31.89 -22.89 -12.25
N LEU A 88 -32.79 -23.69 -11.65
CA LEU A 88 -34.19 -23.77 -12.07
C LEU A 88 -34.94 -22.44 -11.91
N VAL A 89 -34.64 -21.66 -10.88
CA VAL A 89 -35.40 -20.42 -10.57
C VAL A 89 -34.81 -19.22 -11.31
N ASN A 90 -33.49 -19.06 -11.26
CA ASN A 90 -32.80 -17.86 -11.73
C ASN A 90 -32.20 -18.01 -13.14
N LYS A 91 -31.78 -19.21 -13.57
CA LYS A 91 -30.97 -19.36 -14.79
C LYS A 91 -31.67 -20.10 -15.94
N ILE A 92 -32.70 -20.89 -15.66
CA ILE A 92 -33.38 -21.69 -16.69
C ILE A 92 -34.09 -20.81 -17.72
N SER A 93 -34.11 -21.25 -18.98
CA SER A 93 -34.77 -20.50 -20.05
C SER A 93 -36.29 -20.66 -20.03
N LEU A 94 -37.00 -19.63 -20.51
CA LEU A 94 -38.44 -19.68 -20.74
C LEU A 94 -38.85 -20.83 -21.68
N ASN A 95 -38.01 -21.13 -22.69
CA ASN A 95 -38.25 -22.21 -23.64
C ASN A 95 -38.20 -23.59 -22.97
N ASP A 96 -37.23 -23.80 -22.08
CA ASP A 96 -37.09 -25.06 -21.35
C ASP A 96 -38.26 -25.32 -20.38
N LEU A 97 -38.73 -24.29 -19.68
CA LEU A 97 -39.92 -24.40 -18.83
C LEU A 97 -41.19 -24.71 -19.64
N ASN A 98 -41.34 -24.09 -20.81
CA ASN A 98 -42.45 -24.40 -21.72
C ASN A 98 -42.37 -25.83 -22.28
N ALA A 99 -41.15 -26.32 -22.56
CA ALA A 99 -40.93 -27.69 -23.01
C ALA A 99 -41.29 -28.70 -21.91
N LEU A 100 -40.94 -28.42 -20.65
CA LEU A 100 -41.37 -29.22 -19.49
C LEU A 100 -42.90 -29.27 -19.37
N LYS A 101 -43.58 -28.11 -19.49
CA LYS A 101 -45.05 -28.02 -19.46
C LYS A 101 -45.71 -28.84 -20.57
N LYS A 102 -45.07 -28.95 -21.74
CA LYS A 102 -45.51 -29.78 -22.87
C LYS A 102 -45.15 -31.26 -22.74
N GLY A 103 -44.43 -31.66 -21.68
CA GLY A 103 -44.00 -33.03 -21.44
C GLY A 103 -42.72 -33.46 -22.17
N ASN A 104 -42.00 -32.53 -22.82
CA ASN A 104 -40.81 -32.81 -23.63
C ASN A 104 -39.57 -32.03 -23.13
N PRO A 105 -39.07 -32.27 -21.90
CA PRO A 105 -37.94 -31.52 -21.35
C PRO A 105 -36.63 -31.81 -22.12
N ASN A 106 -35.96 -30.74 -22.60
CA ASN A 106 -34.70 -30.86 -23.34
C ASN A 106 -33.46 -30.61 -22.46
N ASN A 107 -33.59 -29.75 -21.44
CA ASN A 107 -32.54 -29.42 -20.48
C ASN A 107 -32.17 -30.62 -19.57
N GLN A 108 -30.89 -30.75 -19.22
CA GLN A 108 -30.36 -31.86 -18.43
C GLN A 108 -30.99 -31.98 -17.02
N LEU A 109 -31.16 -30.85 -16.31
CA LEU A 109 -31.83 -30.84 -15.00
C LEU A 109 -33.29 -31.26 -15.14
N LEU A 110 -33.99 -30.74 -16.15
CA LEU A 110 -35.40 -31.05 -16.37
C LEU A 110 -35.65 -32.51 -16.76
N LYS A 111 -34.71 -33.12 -17.49
CA LYS A 111 -34.72 -34.58 -17.75
C LYS A 111 -34.51 -35.37 -16.47
N LYS A 112 -33.60 -34.93 -15.59
CA LYS A 112 -33.32 -35.57 -14.30
C LYS A 112 -34.54 -35.58 -13.37
N ILE A 113 -35.25 -34.45 -13.25
CA ILE A 113 -36.44 -34.35 -12.37
C ILE A 113 -37.69 -35.02 -12.99
N GLY A 114 -37.68 -35.28 -14.29
CA GLY A 114 -38.68 -36.08 -15.00
C GLY A 114 -39.96 -35.32 -15.40
N THR A 115 -40.71 -35.91 -16.34
CA THR A 115 -41.94 -35.31 -16.92
C THR A 115 -43.10 -35.21 -15.92
N GLY A 116 -43.10 -36.03 -14.87
CA GLY A 116 -44.08 -35.96 -13.77
C GLY A 116 -43.96 -34.70 -12.89
N PHE A 117 -42.85 -33.95 -13.00
CA PHE A 117 -42.61 -32.76 -12.19
C PHE A 117 -43.67 -31.68 -12.41
N TYR A 118 -44.04 -31.40 -13.66
CA TYR A 118 -45.09 -30.40 -13.97
C TYR A 118 -46.47 -30.83 -13.44
N ALA A 119 -46.80 -32.13 -13.55
CA ALA A 119 -48.08 -32.63 -13.04
C ALA A 119 -48.20 -32.42 -11.52
N LYS A 120 -47.09 -32.61 -10.79
CA LYS A 120 -47.02 -32.45 -9.32
C LYS A 120 -46.94 -30.99 -8.87
N TYR A 121 -46.21 -30.14 -9.59
CA TYR A 121 -45.92 -28.75 -9.22
C TYR A 121 -46.44 -27.73 -10.23
N ARG A 122 -47.63 -27.99 -10.79
CA ARG A 122 -48.22 -27.20 -11.88
C ARG A 122 -48.22 -25.69 -11.62
N GLU A 123 -48.79 -25.27 -10.50
CA GLU A 123 -48.90 -23.84 -10.13
C GLU A 123 -47.52 -23.17 -10.01
N ALA A 124 -46.50 -23.90 -9.54
CA ALA A 124 -45.14 -23.38 -9.43
C ALA A 124 -44.46 -23.20 -10.79
N VAL A 125 -44.56 -24.21 -11.66
CA VAL A 125 -43.97 -24.12 -13.01
C VAL A 125 -44.68 -23.04 -13.82
N ASP A 126 -46.00 -22.92 -13.73
CA ASP A 126 -46.77 -21.85 -14.38
C ASP A 126 -46.36 -20.47 -13.87
N TYR A 127 -46.13 -20.31 -12.56
CA TYR A 127 -45.57 -19.08 -12.02
C TYR A 127 -44.16 -18.80 -12.54
N LEU A 128 -43.26 -19.79 -12.59
CA LEU A 128 -41.90 -19.59 -13.09
C LEU A 128 -41.90 -19.18 -14.57
N ILE A 129 -42.79 -19.76 -15.39
CA ILE A 129 -42.97 -19.35 -16.79
C ILE A 129 -43.37 -17.87 -16.86
N GLU A 130 -44.37 -17.44 -16.09
CA GLU A 130 -44.81 -16.05 -16.06
C GLU A 130 -43.70 -15.11 -15.55
N ALA A 131 -43.00 -15.49 -14.47
CA ALA A 131 -41.90 -14.72 -13.93
C ALA A 131 -40.76 -14.56 -14.93
N LYS A 132 -40.42 -15.61 -15.69
CA LYS A 132 -39.42 -15.57 -16.77
C LYS A 132 -39.87 -14.76 -17.98
N TYR A 133 -41.17 -14.70 -18.25
CA TYR A 133 -41.70 -13.80 -19.28
C TYR A 133 -41.56 -12.33 -18.88
N LEU A 134 -41.84 -12.00 -17.62
CA LEU A 134 -41.73 -10.63 -17.09
C LEU A 134 -40.29 -10.16 -16.86
N GLU A 135 -39.38 -11.06 -16.48
CA GLU A 135 -38.01 -10.77 -16.03
C GLU A 135 -37.25 -9.74 -16.87
N PRO A 136 -37.21 -9.81 -18.23
CA PRO A 136 -36.48 -8.83 -19.05
C PRO A 136 -37.04 -7.41 -18.92
N TYR A 137 -38.32 -7.26 -18.61
CA TYR A 137 -39.00 -5.97 -18.50
C TYR A 137 -39.02 -5.43 -17.08
N MET A 138 -38.70 -6.22 -16.06
CA MET A 138 -38.83 -5.77 -14.67
C MET A 138 -37.65 -4.88 -14.23
N ARG A 139 -37.60 -3.69 -14.82
CA ARG A 139 -36.68 -2.57 -14.54
C ARG A 139 -37.45 -1.25 -14.62
N ILE A 140 -37.04 -0.25 -13.83
CA ILE A 140 -37.61 1.11 -13.89
C ILE A 140 -37.07 1.80 -15.14
N ASN A 141 -37.91 2.54 -15.87
CA ASN A 141 -37.45 3.38 -16.98
C ASN A 141 -36.48 4.47 -16.48
N PHE A 142 -35.29 4.55 -17.07
CA PHE A 142 -34.32 5.62 -16.82
C PHE A 142 -34.93 6.97 -17.23
N VAL A 143 -34.66 8.00 -16.44
CA VAL A 143 -35.06 9.38 -16.73
C VAL A 143 -33.81 10.23 -16.65
N GLU A 144 -33.47 10.87 -17.77
CA GLU A 144 -32.28 11.73 -17.86
C GLU A 144 -32.35 12.87 -16.83
N GLY A 145 -31.22 13.10 -16.16
CA GLY A 145 -30.97 14.21 -15.25
C GLY A 145 -29.68 14.93 -15.65
N ALA A 146 -29.33 15.98 -14.90
CA ALA A 146 -28.16 16.82 -15.20
C ALA A 146 -26.82 16.05 -15.26
N ASP A 147 -26.72 14.92 -14.54
CA ASP A 147 -25.52 14.08 -14.46
C ASP A 147 -25.53 12.85 -15.39
N SER A 148 -26.56 12.71 -16.26
CA SER A 148 -26.72 11.56 -17.17
C SER A 148 -25.62 11.46 -18.24
N PHE A 149 -24.72 12.45 -18.35
CA PHE A 149 -23.55 12.39 -19.21
C PHE A 149 -22.55 11.28 -18.80
N TYR A 150 -22.44 10.99 -17.50
CA TYR A 150 -21.49 10.00 -16.96
C TYR A 150 -22.06 8.58 -16.89
N TYR A 151 -23.39 8.43 -16.96
CA TYR A 151 -24.10 7.16 -16.88
C TYR A 151 -25.07 7.04 -18.06
N ARG A 152 -24.60 6.50 -19.19
CA ARG A 152 -25.47 6.15 -20.32
C ARG A 152 -25.98 4.73 -20.15
N GLU A 153 -27.29 4.56 -20.19
CA GLU A 153 -27.92 3.25 -20.24
C GLU A 153 -27.61 2.57 -21.60
N ASN A 154 -27.53 1.25 -21.62
CA ASN A 154 -27.38 0.50 -22.87
C ASN A 154 -28.70 0.60 -23.65
N GLU A 155 -28.67 1.12 -24.90
CA GLU A 155 -29.88 1.38 -25.71
C GLU A 155 -30.78 0.14 -25.94
N ASN A 156 -30.27 -1.07 -25.67
CA ASN A 156 -30.99 -2.32 -25.84
C ASN A 156 -31.73 -2.83 -24.59
N ASP A 157 -31.65 -2.14 -23.44
CA ASP A 157 -32.27 -2.60 -22.20
C ASP A 157 -33.80 -2.42 -22.20
N LYS A 158 -34.51 -3.48 -21.78
CA LYS A 158 -35.97 -3.50 -21.67
C LYS A 158 -36.42 -3.00 -20.29
N ASN A 159 -37.58 -2.35 -20.23
CA ASN A 159 -38.17 -1.85 -18.98
C ASN A 159 -39.69 -2.03 -18.91
N ALA A 160 -40.26 -1.78 -17.72
CA ALA A 160 -41.63 -2.19 -17.42
C ALA A 160 -42.69 -1.44 -18.23
N THR A 161 -42.37 -0.24 -18.71
CA THR A 161 -43.29 0.60 -19.49
C THR A 161 -43.51 0.09 -20.92
N GLN A 162 -42.67 -0.84 -21.39
CA GLN A 162 -42.81 -1.47 -22.70
C GLN A 162 -43.84 -2.61 -22.73
N LEU A 163 -44.33 -3.05 -21.57
CA LEU A 163 -45.46 -3.98 -21.49
C LEU A 163 -46.78 -3.21 -21.50
N ASP A 164 -47.80 -3.76 -22.16
CA ASP A 164 -49.16 -3.22 -22.05
C ASP A 164 -49.65 -3.34 -20.60
N TYR A 165 -49.83 -2.19 -19.95
CA TYR A 165 -50.16 -2.12 -18.53
C TYR A 165 -51.48 -2.83 -18.20
N ASN A 166 -52.56 -2.51 -18.92
CA ASN A 166 -53.89 -3.04 -18.64
C ASN A 166 -53.95 -4.55 -18.87
N LYS A 167 -53.33 -5.01 -19.97
CA LYS A 167 -53.26 -6.43 -20.31
C LYS A 167 -52.44 -7.21 -19.28
N THR A 168 -51.30 -6.68 -18.87
CA THR A 168 -50.41 -7.30 -17.88
C THR A 168 -51.07 -7.39 -16.51
N ILE A 169 -51.68 -6.31 -16.01
CA ILE A 169 -52.42 -6.30 -14.75
C ILE A 169 -53.59 -7.29 -14.78
N SER A 170 -54.35 -7.32 -15.88
CA SER A 170 -55.48 -8.24 -16.03
C SER A 170 -55.02 -9.71 -16.01
N ALA A 171 -53.93 -10.02 -16.73
CA ALA A 171 -53.35 -11.36 -16.76
C ALA A 171 -52.85 -11.80 -15.38
N LEU A 172 -52.05 -10.97 -14.70
CA LEU A 172 -51.54 -11.27 -13.36
C LEU A 172 -52.65 -11.41 -12.31
N THR A 173 -53.70 -10.59 -12.39
CA THR A 173 -54.87 -10.68 -11.51
C THR A 173 -55.63 -12.00 -11.73
N SER A 174 -55.80 -12.41 -12.99
CA SER A 174 -56.41 -13.70 -13.34
C SER A 174 -55.61 -14.88 -12.78
N LEU A 175 -54.29 -14.87 -12.97
CA LEU A 175 -53.38 -15.89 -12.43
C LEU A 175 -53.39 -15.93 -10.90
N TYR A 176 -53.41 -14.77 -10.23
CA TYR A 176 -53.56 -14.67 -8.78
C TYR A 176 -54.86 -15.31 -8.27
N ASN A 177 -55.98 -15.05 -8.96
CA ASN A 177 -57.28 -15.59 -8.58
C ASN A 177 -57.38 -17.11 -8.84
N ALA A 178 -56.69 -17.60 -9.88
CA ALA A 178 -56.63 -19.02 -10.21
C ALA A 178 -55.72 -19.83 -9.25
N ALA A 179 -54.66 -19.22 -8.71
CA ALA A 179 -53.74 -19.86 -7.79
C ALA A 179 -54.43 -20.28 -6.48
N LYS A 180 -54.25 -21.54 -6.08
CA LYS A 180 -54.80 -22.10 -4.85
C LYS A 180 -53.75 -22.21 -3.76
N ASN A 181 -52.51 -22.51 -4.14
CA ASN A 181 -51.41 -22.58 -3.19
C ASN A 181 -51.10 -21.18 -2.63
N PRO A 182 -51.12 -20.98 -1.29
CA PRO A 182 -50.88 -19.67 -0.69
C PRO A 182 -49.53 -19.03 -1.02
N GLU A 183 -48.45 -19.82 -1.14
CA GLU A 183 -47.12 -19.31 -1.51
C GLU A 183 -47.09 -18.84 -2.97
N ILE A 184 -47.64 -19.64 -3.89
CA ILE A 184 -47.73 -19.25 -5.31
C ILE A 184 -48.63 -18.03 -5.50
N LYS A 185 -49.76 -17.99 -4.79
CA LYS A 185 -50.66 -16.84 -4.78
C LYS A 185 -49.96 -15.57 -4.30
N GLN A 186 -49.15 -15.66 -3.24
CA GLN A 186 -48.35 -14.53 -2.75
C GLN A 186 -47.28 -14.09 -3.75
N ARG A 187 -46.69 -15.02 -4.51
CA ARG A 187 -45.73 -14.69 -5.57
C ARG A 187 -46.38 -13.93 -6.74
N TYR A 188 -47.61 -14.26 -7.13
CA TYR A 188 -48.36 -13.42 -8.08
C TYR A 188 -48.72 -12.05 -7.49
N GLY A 189 -49.07 -12.00 -6.19
CA GLY A 189 -49.24 -10.73 -5.46
C GLY A 189 -47.98 -9.86 -5.51
N TYR A 190 -46.79 -10.45 -5.32
CA TYR A 190 -45.51 -9.78 -5.50
C TYR A 190 -45.33 -9.22 -6.92
N GLN A 191 -45.62 -9.99 -7.97
CA GLN A 191 -45.50 -9.51 -9.35
C GLN A 191 -46.43 -8.32 -9.62
N LEU A 192 -47.66 -8.34 -9.09
CA LEU A 192 -48.59 -7.20 -9.18
C LEU A 192 -48.02 -5.94 -8.50
N VAL A 193 -47.45 -6.06 -7.30
CA VAL A 193 -46.82 -4.93 -6.60
C VAL A 193 -45.61 -4.41 -7.38
N ARG A 194 -44.71 -5.31 -7.79
CA ARG A 194 -43.49 -4.99 -8.54
C ARG A 194 -43.79 -4.30 -9.86
N PHE A 195 -44.73 -4.83 -10.64
CA PHE A 195 -45.08 -4.26 -11.94
C PHE A 195 -45.67 -2.84 -11.82
N ASN A 196 -46.58 -2.64 -10.85
CA ASN A 196 -47.10 -1.30 -10.55
C ASN A 196 -45.98 -0.34 -10.09
N HIS A 197 -45.07 -0.80 -9.23
CA HIS A 197 -43.96 0.00 -8.76
C HIS A 197 -43.03 0.41 -9.91
N TYR A 198 -42.62 -0.52 -10.78
CA TYR A 198 -41.67 -0.25 -11.87
C TYR A 198 -42.26 0.53 -13.03
N THR A 199 -43.59 0.50 -13.19
CA THR A 199 -44.33 1.43 -14.08
C THR A 199 -44.64 2.78 -13.42
N ARG A 200 -44.12 3.02 -12.20
CA ARG A 200 -44.31 4.23 -11.38
C ARG A 200 -45.76 4.53 -10.99
N ASN A 201 -46.64 3.54 -11.07
CA ASN A 201 -48.01 3.62 -10.56
C ASN A 201 -48.02 3.36 -9.06
N TYR A 202 -47.44 4.28 -8.29
CA TYR A 202 -47.12 4.06 -6.88
C TYR A 202 -48.35 3.82 -5.99
N ASP A 203 -49.44 4.57 -6.16
CA ASP A 203 -50.69 4.32 -5.43
C ASP A 203 -51.26 2.93 -5.75
N ALA A 204 -51.19 2.51 -7.01
CA ALA A 204 -51.63 1.18 -7.42
C ALA A 204 -50.76 0.08 -6.82
N ALA A 205 -49.45 0.29 -6.69
CA ALA A 205 -48.54 -0.64 -6.02
C ALA A 205 -48.88 -0.80 -4.52
N VAL A 206 -49.15 0.32 -3.83
CA VAL A 206 -49.59 0.32 -2.43
C VAL A 206 -50.92 -0.44 -2.27
N GLN A 207 -51.89 -0.18 -3.15
CA GLN A 207 -53.17 -0.86 -3.12
C GLN A 207 -53.06 -2.35 -3.47
N ALA A 208 -52.20 -2.70 -4.44
CA ALA A 208 -51.93 -4.08 -4.81
C ALA A 208 -51.36 -4.87 -3.62
N PHE A 209 -50.46 -4.27 -2.82
CA PHE A 209 -49.93 -4.94 -1.63
C PHE A 209 -51.03 -5.24 -0.60
N LYS A 210 -51.86 -4.24 -0.29
CA LYS A 210 -53.00 -4.37 0.65
C LYS A 210 -54.02 -5.41 0.18
N THR A 211 -54.23 -5.52 -1.13
CA THR A 211 -55.26 -6.39 -1.72
C THR A 211 -54.77 -7.82 -1.92
N TYR A 212 -53.54 -7.99 -2.43
CA TYR A 212 -53.06 -9.27 -2.95
C TYR A 212 -51.94 -9.91 -2.11
N VAL A 213 -51.29 -9.18 -1.19
CA VAL A 213 -50.19 -9.73 -0.39
C VAL A 213 -50.55 -9.81 1.08
N GLN A 214 -51.01 -8.70 1.67
CA GLN A 214 -51.32 -8.60 3.10
C GLN A 214 -52.36 -9.63 3.60
N PRO A 215 -53.46 -9.94 2.88
CA PRO A 215 -54.49 -10.86 3.37
C PRO A 215 -54.05 -12.33 3.42
N ILE A 216 -52.96 -12.70 2.73
CA ILE A 216 -52.44 -14.08 2.69
C ILE A 216 -51.83 -14.47 4.04
N LYS A 217 -51.38 -13.49 4.85
CA LYS A 217 -50.79 -13.67 6.19
C LYS A 217 -49.55 -14.58 6.25
N LEU A 218 -48.93 -14.87 5.10
CA LEU A 218 -47.63 -15.55 5.03
C LEU A 218 -46.49 -14.52 5.02
N LYS A 219 -45.43 -14.79 5.80
CA LYS A 219 -44.25 -13.93 5.94
C LYS A 219 -42.99 -14.63 5.39
N GLY A 220 -43.09 -15.24 4.21
CA GLY A 220 -41.96 -15.88 3.53
C GLY A 220 -41.21 -14.90 2.60
N ALA A 221 -40.22 -15.41 1.86
CA ALA A 221 -39.44 -14.59 0.92
C ALA A 221 -40.30 -13.73 -0.04
N PRO A 222 -41.39 -14.24 -0.67
CA PRO A 222 -42.23 -13.44 -1.56
C PRO A 222 -42.91 -12.25 -0.86
N TYR A 223 -43.20 -12.37 0.44
CA TYR A 223 -43.75 -11.26 1.22
C TYR A 223 -42.76 -10.11 1.35
N TYR A 224 -41.51 -10.41 1.72
CA TYR A 224 -40.48 -9.39 1.89
C TYR A 224 -40.02 -8.81 0.56
N MET A 225 -40.00 -9.61 -0.52
CA MET A 225 -39.85 -9.10 -1.88
C MET A 225 -40.95 -8.11 -2.25
N ALA A 226 -42.21 -8.37 -1.88
CA ALA A 226 -43.31 -7.43 -2.12
C ALA A 226 -43.24 -6.20 -1.20
N LEU A 227 -42.78 -6.37 0.04
CA LEU A 227 -42.62 -5.29 1.01
C LEU A 227 -41.54 -4.30 0.57
N ASP A 228 -40.45 -4.80 -0.02
CA ASP A 228 -39.39 -4.00 -0.64
C ASP A 228 -39.93 -3.11 -1.76
N GLN A 229 -40.76 -3.68 -2.64
CA GLN A 229 -41.39 -2.93 -3.72
C GLN A 229 -42.46 -1.94 -3.22
N LEU A 230 -43.19 -2.30 -2.15
CA LEU A 230 -44.10 -1.38 -1.46
C LEU A 230 -43.32 -0.18 -0.89
N ALA A 231 -42.19 -0.42 -0.23
CA ALA A 231 -41.36 0.62 0.36
C ALA A 231 -40.82 1.58 -0.72
N GLY A 232 -40.40 1.04 -1.87
CA GLY A 232 -40.04 1.82 -3.05
C GLY A 232 -41.18 2.70 -3.56
N ALA A 233 -42.39 2.14 -3.68
CA ALA A 233 -43.57 2.92 -4.08
C ALA A 233 -43.94 4.02 -3.06
N GLN A 234 -43.88 3.71 -1.77
CA GLN A 234 -44.10 4.69 -0.70
C GLN A 234 -43.07 5.83 -0.75
N ARG A 235 -41.81 5.52 -1.10
CA ARG A 235 -40.79 6.56 -1.33
C ARG A 235 -41.19 7.46 -2.50
N GLY A 236 -41.65 6.88 -3.61
CA GLY A 236 -42.16 7.63 -4.76
C GLY A 236 -43.33 8.56 -4.42
N LEU A 237 -44.15 8.18 -3.43
CA LEU A 237 -45.25 8.99 -2.87
C LEU A 237 -44.82 9.97 -1.77
N GLN A 238 -43.51 10.16 -1.56
CA GLN A 238 -42.96 11.01 -0.50
C GLN A 238 -43.35 10.58 0.94
N LEU A 239 -43.75 9.33 1.13
CA LEU A 239 -44.07 8.74 2.44
C LEU A 239 -42.80 8.19 3.11
N GLY A 240 -41.83 9.08 3.37
CA GLY A 240 -40.47 8.72 3.81
C GLY A 240 -40.41 7.85 5.07
N ASN A 241 -41.22 8.16 6.09
CA ASN A 241 -41.24 7.40 7.35
C ASN A 241 -41.75 5.96 7.16
N GLU A 242 -42.82 5.76 6.38
CA GLU A 242 -43.34 4.41 6.11
C GLU A 242 -42.41 3.61 5.20
N ALA A 243 -41.81 4.28 4.20
CA ALA A 243 -40.81 3.66 3.34
C ALA A 243 -39.60 3.19 4.16
N ASN A 244 -39.02 4.05 5.01
CA ASN A 244 -37.89 3.69 5.88
C ASN A 244 -38.22 2.53 6.81
N TRP A 245 -39.41 2.53 7.43
CA TRP A 245 -39.82 1.39 8.27
C TRP A 245 -39.95 0.09 7.49
N ASN A 246 -40.54 0.12 6.29
CA ASN A 246 -40.71 -1.10 5.50
C ASN A 246 -39.38 -1.60 4.93
N PHE A 247 -38.47 -0.71 4.51
CA PHE A 247 -37.09 -1.10 4.17
C PHE A 247 -36.34 -1.67 5.37
N PHE A 248 -36.51 -1.10 6.56
CA PHE A 248 -35.97 -1.65 7.81
C PHE A 248 -36.47 -3.09 8.08
N GLN A 249 -37.76 -3.33 7.88
CA GLN A 249 -38.35 -4.67 8.03
C GLN A 249 -37.82 -5.65 6.96
N VAL A 250 -37.60 -5.21 5.72
CA VAL A 250 -36.94 -6.02 4.69
C VAL A 250 -35.49 -6.32 5.09
N PHE A 251 -34.74 -5.31 5.51
CA PHE A 251 -33.37 -5.45 5.96
C PHE A 251 -33.22 -6.51 7.04
N MET A 252 -34.07 -6.49 8.07
CA MET A 252 -34.01 -7.48 9.14
C MET A 252 -34.33 -8.90 8.66
N ASN A 253 -35.35 -9.05 7.82
CA ASN A 253 -35.97 -10.35 7.53
C ASN A 253 -35.53 -11.00 6.21
N SER A 254 -34.73 -10.31 5.39
CA SER A 254 -34.15 -10.85 4.17
C SER A 254 -32.64 -11.02 4.28
N LYS A 255 -32.09 -12.09 3.70
CA LYS A 255 -30.64 -12.30 3.59
C LYS A 255 -30.13 -11.67 2.30
N SER A 256 -30.75 -11.99 1.17
CA SER A 256 -30.32 -11.53 -0.17
C SER A 256 -30.63 -10.06 -0.49
N ARG A 257 -31.38 -9.36 0.38
CA ARG A 257 -31.82 -7.96 0.16
C ARG A 257 -31.29 -6.96 1.18
N LYS A 258 -30.40 -7.35 2.10
CA LYS A 258 -29.92 -6.43 3.14
C LYS A 258 -29.22 -5.20 2.54
N GLU A 259 -28.30 -5.39 1.61
CA GLU A 259 -27.58 -4.28 0.95
C GLU A 259 -28.53 -3.33 0.22
N SER A 260 -29.39 -3.86 -0.65
CA SER A 260 -30.32 -3.03 -1.44
C SER A 260 -31.35 -2.30 -0.57
N SER A 261 -31.88 -2.96 0.47
CA SER A 261 -32.79 -2.32 1.43
C SER A 261 -32.08 -1.28 2.29
N PHE A 262 -30.83 -1.50 2.68
CA PHE A 262 -30.00 -0.53 3.38
C PHE A 262 -29.78 0.73 2.55
N VAL A 263 -29.33 0.61 1.30
CA VAL A 263 -29.14 1.75 0.38
C VAL A 263 -30.45 2.52 0.15
N SER A 264 -31.58 1.79 0.08
CA SER A 264 -32.91 2.39 -0.13
C SER A 264 -33.46 3.09 1.12
N MET A 265 -32.93 2.75 2.29
CA MET A 265 -33.25 3.37 3.57
C MET A 265 -32.51 4.72 3.68
N LYS A 266 -33.13 5.79 3.18
CA LYS A 266 -32.59 7.14 3.31
C LYS A 266 -32.75 7.64 4.75
N LEU A 267 -31.76 7.34 5.60
CA LEU A 267 -31.66 7.79 7.00
C LEU A 267 -30.85 9.09 7.11
N SER A 268 -31.27 10.14 6.41
CA SER A 268 -30.52 11.40 6.30
C SER A 268 -30.70 12.37 7.46
N ASP A 269 -31.55 12.05 8.45
CA ASP A 269 -31.82 12.92 9.60
C ASP A 269 -32.19 12.13 10.87
N SER A 270 -32.01 12.77 12.03
CA SER A 270 -32.33 12.18 13.33
C SER A 270 -33.82 11.87 13.50
N ALA A 271 -34.72 12.54 12.77
CA ALA A 271 -36.16 12.32 12.86
C ALA A 271 -36.57 10.96 12.26
N SER A 272 -35.96 10.59 11.14
CA SER A 272 -36.14 9.32 10.44
C SER A 272 -35.68 8.15 11.31
N PHE A 273 -34.52 8.30 11.98
CA PHE A 273 -34.04 7.32 12.95
C PHE A 273 -34.96 7.20 14.17
N ASN A 274 -35.37 8.32 14.76
CA ASN A 274 -36.29 8.33 15.91
C ASN A 274 -37.63 7.66 15.58
N ASN A 275 -38.09 7.73 14.33
CA ASN A 275 -39.28 7.00 13.89
C ASN A 275 -39.09 5.48 13.96
N ILE A 276 -37.98 4.95 13.45
CA ILE A 276 -37.65 3.52 13.52
C ILE A 276 -37.54 3.08 14.98
N MET A 277 -36.78 3.82 15.79
CA MET A 277 -36.57 3.49 17.20
C MET A 277 -37.89 3.49 18.01
N LYS A 278 -38.80 4.43 17.72
CA LYS A 278 -40.12 4.48 18.37
C LYS A 278 -41.00 3.28 17.99
N ARG A 279 -40.83 2.72 16.80
CA ARG A 279 -41.61 1.59 16.28
C ARG A 279 -41.00 0.24 16.64
N ALA A 280 -39.70 0.19 16.94
CA ALA A 280 -38.97 -1.01 17.35
C ALA A 280 -39.50 -1.53 18.69
N GLY A 281 -40.21 -2.65 18.64
CA GLY A 281 -40.83 -3.28 19.81
C GLY A 281 -39.96 -4.37 20.43
N THR A 282 -39.21 -5.11 19.61
CA THR A 282 -38.37 -6.22 20.07
C THR A 282 -36.93 -5.80 20.34
N ASN A 283 -36.18 -6.59 21.11
CA ASN A 283 -34.75 -6.34 21.35
C ASN A 283 -33.95 -6.42 20.05
N GLU A 284 -34.29 -7.35 19.16
CA GLU A 284 -33.68 -7.48 17.83
C GLU A 284 -33.90 -6.22 16.98
N GLU A 285 -35.12 -5.69 16.94
CA GLU A 285 -35.43 -4.45 16.23
C GLU A 285 -34.66 -3.25 16.79
N LYS A 286 -34.56 -3.14 18.11
CA LYS A 286 -33.83 -2.04 18.77
C LYS A 286 -32.33 -2.13 18.49
N ASN A 287 -31.74 -3.33 18.58
CA ASN A 287 -30.33 -3.54 18.24
C ASN A 287 -30.04 -3.24 16.79
N MET A 288 -30.91 -3.67 15.88
CA MET A 288 -30.73 -3.38 14.47
C MET A 288 -30.83 -1.88 14.18
N ALA A 289 -31.76 -1.18 14.81
CA ALA A 289 -31.83 0.28 14.68
C ALA A 289 -30.51 0.92 15.15
N TYR A 290 -29.99 0.58 16.33
CA TYR A 290 -28.70 1.10 16.80
C TYR A 290 -27.53 0.77 15.87
N PHE A 291 -27.50 -0.43 15.30
CA PHE A 291 -26.51 -0.80 14.30
C PHE A 291 -26.54 0.13 13.08
N LEU A 292 -27.73 0.43 12.52
CA LEU A 292 -27.84 1.33 11.36
C LEU A 292 -27.31 2.73 11.65
N LEU A 293 -27.48 3.23 12.88
CA LEU A 293 -26.92 4.51 13.30
C LEU A 293 -25.40 4.45 13.47
N GLY A 294 -24.90 3.39 14.11
CA GLY A 294 -23.46 3.20 14.31
C GLY A 294 -22.69 2.94 13.02
N TYR A 295 -23.33 2.36 12.01
CA TYR A 295 -22.70 2.04 10.73
C TYR A 295 -22.40 3.28 9.87
N GLU A 296 -23.31 4.27 9.82
CA GLU A 296 -23.15 5.49 9.01
C GLU A 296 -22.23 6.55 9.66
N ASP A 297 -22.13 6.57 11.00
CA ASP A 297 -21.28 7.51 11.78
C ASP A 297 -20.15 6.76 12.53
N PHE A 298 -19.42 5.90 11.81
CA PHE A 298 -18.43 4.96 12.37
C PHE A 298 -17.11 5.64 12.81
N THR A 299 -17.15 6.83 13.40
CA THR A 299 -15.95 7.53 13.91
C THR A 299 -15.56 7.10 15.33
N ASN A 300 -16.54 6.68 16.15
CA ASN A 300 -16.32 6.02 17.42
C ASN A 300 -17.43 4.98 17.66
N PRO A 301 -17.16 3.68 17.47
CA PRO A 301 -18.19 2.65 17.55
C PRO A 301 -18.68 2.36 18.97
N ILE A 302 -17.87 2.69 19.99
CA ILE A 302 -18.10 2.26 21.38
C ILE A 302 -19.45 2.74 21.94
N PRO A 303 -19.85 4.04 21.86
CA PRO A 303 -21.12 4.50 22.43
C PRO A 303 -22.36 3.81 21.85
N MET A 304 -22.33 3.37 20.58
CA MET A 304 -23.44 2.62 20.00
C MET A 304 -23.41 1.15 20.42
N MET A 305 -22.22 0.55 20.50
CA MET A 305 -22.04 -0.80 21.04
C MET A 305 -22.54 -0.91 22.49
N GLU A 306 -22.34 0.12 23.33
CA GLU A 306 -22.90 0.20 24.68
C GLU A 306 -24.42 0.07 24.71
N LYS A 307 -25.11 0.85 23.86
CA LYS A 307 -26.58 0.80 23.75
C LYS A 307 -27.07 -0.56 23.27
N MET A 308 -26.34 -1.17 22.33
CA MET A 308 -26.66 -2.51 21.82
C MET A 308 -26.46 -3.59 22.88
N TYR A 309 -25.38 -3.48 23.68
CA TYR A 309 -25.10 -4.36 24.81
C TYR A 309 -26.19 -4.29 25.89
N GLU A 310 -26.72 -3.10 26.19
CA GLU A 310 -27.82 -2.92 27.14
C GLU A 310 -29.12 -3.62 26.69
N VAL A 311 -29.35 -3.69 25.38
CA VAL A 311 -30.54 -4.32 24.78
C VAL A 311 -30.41 -5.84 24.68
N ASP A 312 -29.33 -6.32 24.07
CA ASP A 312 -29.02 -7.76 24.01
C ASP A 312 -27.51 -7.98 23.80
N PRO A 313 -26.77 -8.41 24.83
CA PRO A 313 -25.33 -8.63 24.75
C PRO A 313 -24.93 -9.88 23.94
N ASN A 314 -25.89 -10.78 23.62
CA ASN A 314 -25.64 -11.95 22.77
C ASN A 314 -25.97 -11.69 21.29
N SER A 315 -26.37 -10.46 20.94
CA SER A 315 -26.82 -10.15 19.60
C SER A 315 -25.71 -10.28 18.56
N GLU A 316 -26.02 -10.96 17.46
CA GLU A 316 -25.04 -11.21 16.40
C GLU A 316 -24.56 -9.90 15.73
N ILE A 317 -25.46 -8.93 15.56
CA ILE A 317 -25.13 -7.63 14.95
C ILE A 317 -24.19 -6.79 15.84
N LEU A 318 -24.18 -7.03 17.15
CA LEU A 318 -23.19 -6.42 18.04
C LEU A 318 -21.78 -6.96 17.78
N LYS A 319 -21.64 -8.24 17.42
CA LYS A 319 -20.36 -8.84 17.02
C LYS A 319 -19.88 -8.28 15.69
N VAL A 320 -20.78 -7.94 14.76
CA VAL A 320 -20.43 -7.23 13.52
C VAL A 320 -19.77 -5.89 13.85
N MET A 321 -20.35 -5.10 14.77
CA MET A 321 -19.73 -3.85 15.22
C MET A 321 -18.37 -4.08 15.89
N ALA A 322 -18.23 -5.12 16.71
CA ALA A 322 -16.96 -5.47 17.34
C ALA A 322 -15.90 -5.88 16.30
N ALA A 323 -16.24 -6.72 15.33
CA ALA A 323 -15.34 -7.13 14.24
C ALA A 323 -14.87 -5.93 13.43
N ARG A 324 -15.79 -5.02 13.09
CA ARG A 324 -15.43 -3.76 12.41
C ARG A 324 -14.48 -2.90 13.24
N SER A 325 -14.71 -2.83 14.56
CA SER A 325 -13.90 -2.03 15.48
C SER A 325 -12.48 -2.60 15.64
N ILE A 326 -12.34 -3.92 15.67
CA ILE A 326 -11.04 -4.60 15.69
C ILE A 326 -10.30 -4.32 14.37
N ASN A 327 -10.96 -4.48 13.22
CA ASN A 327 -10.33 -4.27 11.93
C ASN A 327 -9.90 -2.81 11.70
N GLU A 328 -10.65 -1.83 12.22
CA GLU A 328 -10.24 -0.42 12.24
C GLU A 328 -8.96 -0.22 13.09
N LEU A 329 -8.82 -0.91 14.22
CA LEU A 329 -7.58 -0.89 15.00
C LEU A 329 -6.42 -1.56 14.24
N GLU A 330 -6.66 -2.69 13.57
CA GLU A 330 -5.63 -3.39 12.79
C GLU A 330 -4.98 -2.49 11.73
N ARG A 331 -5.75 -1.63 11.06
CA ARG A 331 -5.22 -0.70 10.05
C ARG A 331 -4.15 0.25 10.59
N ASN A 332 -4.22 0.55 11.89
CA ASN A 332 -3.28 1.44 12.56
C ASN A 332 -2.15 0.69 13.29
N TYR A 333 -2.41 -0.54 13.77
CA TYR A 333 -1.43 -1.35 14.48
C TYR A 333 -0.61 -2.27 13.56
N LEU A 334 -1.16 -2.66 12.42
CA LEU A 334 -0.63 -3.65 11.50
C LEU A 334 -0.53 -3.13 10.05
N PRO A 335 0.10 -1.97 9.80
CA PRO A 335 0.42 -1.54 8.43
C PRO A 335 1.11 -2.62 7.61
N THR A 336 0.85 -2.69 6.31
CA THR A 336 1.77 -3.37 5.38
C THR A 336 3.07 -2.60 5.19
N TYR A 337 3.06 -1.29 5.47
CA TYR A 337 4.20 -0.39 5.35
C TYR A 337 4.36 0.49 6.58
N TYR A 338 5.51 0.35 7.27
CA TYR A 338 5.87 1.22 8.38
C TYR A 338 6.76 2.36 7.89
N TYR A 339 6.19 3.54 7.67
CA TYR A 339 6.94 4.72 7.24
C TYR A 339 7.62 5.42 8.41
N ALA A 340 8.81 5.97 8.17
CA ALA A 340 9.46 6.81 9.16
C ALA A 340 8.66 8.11 9.33
N SER A 341 8.24 8.42 10.55
CA SER A 341 7.49 9.65 10.82
C SER A 341 8.35 10.87 10.47
N LYS A 342 7.84 11.76 9.60
CA LYS A 342 8.47 13.07 9.31
C LYS A 342 8.62 13.93 10.57
N ASP A 343 7.89 13.61 11.64
CA ASP A 343 7.95 14.26 12.95
C ASP A 343 9.12 13.84 13.85
N SER A 344 10.05 13.02 13.37
CA SER A 344 11.29 12.70 14.12
C SER A 344 12.29 13.86 14.20
N ASN A 345 11.86 15.10 13.90
CA ASN A 345 12.48 16.27 14.51
C ASN A 345 12.36 16.13 16.03
N LYS A 346 13.45 15.68 16.66
CA LYS A 346 13.71 15.73 18.10
C LYS A 346 13.56 17.15 18.62
N THR A 347 12.33 17.63 18.71
CA THR A 347 11.94 18.73 19.57
C THR A 347 11.69 18.08 20.91
N SER A 348 12.65 18.27 21.81
CA SER A 348 12.41 18.08 23.23
C SER A 348 11.20 18.94 23.60
N ASP A 349 10.03 18.33 23.77
CA ASP A 349 8.84 18.99 24.30
C ASP A 349 9.18 19.59 25.66
N LYS A 350 9.47 20.89 25.65
CA LYS A 350 9.31 21.71 26.83
C LYS A 350 7.81 21.78 27.08
N LYS A 351 7.37 21.03 28.09
CA LYS A 351 6.05 21.17 28.72
C LYS A 351 5.70 22.65 28.88
N ASP A 352 4.74 23.12 28.10
CA ASP A 352 3.96 24.30 28.47
C ASP A 352 2.97 23.88 29.55
N SER A 353 3.29 24.31 30.77
CA SER A 353 2.38 24.28 31.91
C SER A 353 1.30 25.34 31.70
N ASN A 354 0.07 24.93 31.37
CA ASN A 354 -1.17 25.48 31.93
C ASN A 354 -2.41 24.81 31.30
N SER A 355 -2.86 23.71 31.90
CA SER A 355 -4.28 23.38 31.91
C SER A 355 -4.64 22.71 33.23
N THR A 356 -5.73 23.21 33.80
CA THR A 356 -6.22 23.00 35.16
C THR A 356 -6.55 21.53 35.43
N ALA A 357 -5.87 20.95 36.42
CA ALA A 357 -6.05 19.58 36.86
C ALA A 357 -7.40 19.38 37.59
N GLN A 358 -8.21 18.45 37.10
CA GLN A 358 -9.17 17.70 37.91
C GLN A 358 -8.59 16.29 38.10
N LYS A 359 -8.28 15.96 39.36
CA LYS A 359 -7.62 14.71 39.75
C LYS A 359 -8.55 13.52 39.62
N THR A 360 -8.14 12.52 38.84
CA THR A 360 -8.55 11.13 39.02
C THR A 360 -7.27 10.32 39.27
N GLU A 361 -7.15 9.73 40.46
CA GLU A 361 -5.98 8.94 40.87
C GLU A 361 -5.81 7.70 40.01
N VAL A 362 -4.78 7.69 39.18
CA VAL A 362 -4.23 6.46 38.58
C VAL A 362 -3.35 5.79 39.64
N LYS A 363 -3.75 4.62 40.12
CA LYS A 363 -2.86 3.75 40.91
C LYS A 363 -1.67 3.35 40.02
N LYS A 364 -0.50 3.93 40.28
CA LYS A 364 0.78 3.42 39.79
C LYS A 364 0.93 1.96 40.25
N LYS A 365 1.17 1.03 39.32
CA LYS A 365 1.79 -0.26 39.65
C LYS A 365 3.13 0.07 40.33
N GLU A 366 3.21 -0.09 41.64
CA GLU A 366 4.49 0.01 42.35
C GLU A 366 5.35 -1.18 41.92
N LEU A 367 6.57 -0.87 41.46
CA LEU A 367 7.63 -1.86 41.26
C LEU A 367 7.70 -2.80 42.46
N SER A 368 7.78 -4.10 42.18
CA SER A 368 7.97 -5.14 43.19
C SER A 368 9.15 -4.77 44.10
N PHE A 369 9.07 -5.08 45.40
CA PHE A 369 10.15 -4.86 46.36
C PHE A 369 11.48 -5.46 45.86
N TRP A 370 11.42 -6.58 45.12
CA TRP A 370 12.57 -7.18 44.46
C TRP A 370 13.12 -6.37 43.28
N GLN A 371 12.27 -5.74 42.46
CA GLN A 371 12.71 -4.86 41.37
C GLN A 371 13.37 -3.58 41.92
N LYS A 372 12.85 -3.03 43.02
CA LYS A 372 13.49 -1.88 43.73
C LYS A 372 14.85 -2.27 44.31
N ILE A 373 14.98 -3.49 44.87
CA ILE A 373 16.25 -4.03 45.38
C ILE A 373 17.26 -4.24 44.25
N VAL A 374 16.86 -4.87 43.14
CA VAL A 374 17.75 -5.12 42.00
C VAL A 374 18.25 -3.80 41.40
N LEU A 375 17.38 -2.80 41.24
CA LEU A 375 17.77 -1.46 40.76
C LEU A 375 18.68 -0.72 41.74
N PHE A 376 18.46 -0.87 43.06
CA PHE A 376 19.32 -0.31 44.09
C PHE A 376 20.73 -0.93 44.05
N PHE A 377 20.86 -2.25 43.97
CA PHE A 377 22.16 -2.93 43.91
C PHE A 377 22.88 -2.71 42.56
N LYS A 378 22.16 -2.63 41.44
CA LYS A 378 22.73 -2.34 40.11
C LYS A 378 23.32 -0.92 40.03
N ASN A 379 22.71 0.05 40.73
CA ASN A 379 23.21 1.42 40.83
C ASN A 379 24.30 1.62 41.90
N LEU A 380 24.32 0.81 42.96
CA LEU A 380 25.31 0.94 44.04
C LEU A 380 26.66 0.28 43.71
N PHE A 381 26.68 -0.75 42.85
CA PHE A 381 27.88 -1.54 42.52
C PHE A 381 28.29 -1.51 41.04
N GLY A 382 27.52 -0.86 40.16
CA GLY A 382 27.86 -0.66 38.75
C GLY A 382 28.96 0.40 38.58
N GLY A 383 30.22 -0.04 38.53
CA GLY A 383 31.39 0.82 38.31
C GLY A 383 31.32 1.66 37.02
N LYS A 384 31.99 2.83 37.07
CA LYS A 384 32.09 3.87 36.03
C LYS A 384 32.04 3.34 34.59
N LYS A 385 30.99 3.71 33.85
CA LYS A 385 30.92 3.57 32.38
C LYS A 385 31.98 4.46 31.72
N SER A 386 32.84 3.85 30.90
CA SER A 386 33.58 4.53 29.85
C SER A 386 32.71 4.62 28.60
N ASP A 387 32.83 5.73 27.87
CA ASP A 387 32.12 6.00 26.62
C ASP A 387 32.55 5.02 25.50
N LYS A 388 31.90 3.86 25.44
CA LYS A 388 31.75 3.07 24.22
C LYS A 388 30.30 3.11 23.81
N ALA A 389 30.04 3.52 22.57
CA ALA A 389 28.74 3.34 21.93
C ALA A 389 28.33 1.88 22.08
N ASN A 390 27.22 1.62 22.78
CA ASN A 390 26.64 0.28 22.90
C ASN A 390 26.39 -0.27 21.49
N SER A 391 26.99 -1.41 21.16
CA SER A 391 26.71 -2.09 19.90
C SER A 391 25.29 -2.67 19.98
N LYS A 392 24.49 -2.59 18.89
CA LYS A 392 23.15 -3.22 18.83
C LYS A 392 23.21 -4.74 19.17
N ALA A 393 24.36 -5.38 19.02
CA ALA A 393 24.54 -6.81 19.25
C ALA A 393 24.52 -7.23 20.74
N ASP A 394 24.67 -6.28 21.68
CA ASP A 394 24.77 -6.56 23.13
C ASP A 394 23.47 -6.26 23.90
N GLN A 395 22.35 -6.06 23.21
CA GLN A 395 21.06 -5.69 23.84
C GLN A 395 20.44 -6.86 24.60
N SER A 396 19.84 -6.58 25.77
CA SER A 396 19.09 -7.60 26.54
C SER A 396 17.71 -7.86 25.93
N ASN A 397 17.09 -8.99 26.28
CA ASN A 397 15.72 -9.31 25.84
C ASN A 397 14.72 -8.21 26.22
N ASP A 398 14.83 -7.65 27.42
CA ASP A 398 13.98 -6.53 27.86
C ASP A 398 14.17 -5.28 26.97
N GLU A 399 15.41 -4.94 26.60
CA GLU A 399 15.72 -3.79 25.73
C GLU A 399 15.17 -4.00 24.31
N LEU A 400 15.21 -5.23 23.78
CA LEU A 400 14.63 -5.58 22.49
C LEU A 400 13.10 -5.58 22.53
N PHE A 401 12.50 -6.06 23.62
CA PHE A 401 11.05 -6.13 23.77
C PHE A 401 10.40 -4.75 23.95
N GLU A 402 11.02 -3.86 24.74
CA GLU A 402 10.54 -2.50 25.00
C GLU A 402 10.94 -1.50 23.90
N ASN A 403 11.61 -1.96 22.83
CA ASN A 403 12.05 -1.08 21.75
C ASN A 403 10.84 -0.39 21.08
N PRO A 404 10.85 0.96 20.93
CA PRO A 404 9.73 1.69 20.31
C PRO A 404 9.49 1.31 18.84
N ASP A 405 10.52 0.84 18.14
CA ASP A 405 10.45 0.41 16.73
C ASP A 405 10.11 -1.09 16.59
N ARG A 406 9.67 -1.75 17.68
CA ARG A 406 9.22 -3.14 17.68
C ARG A 406 7.78 -3.24 17.21
N ILE A 407 7.55 -3.91 16.09
CA ILE A 407 6.22 -4.17 15.54
C ILE A 407 5.55 -5.39 16.21
N PRO A 408 4.21 -5.41 16.36
CA PRO A 408 3.26 -4.36 15.93
C PRO A 408 3.31 -3.14 16.85
N THR A 409 3.02 -1.95 16.32
CA THR A 409 2.96 -0.70 17.07
C THR A 409 1.94 0.23 16.44
N PHE A 410 1.29 1.07 17.25
CA PHE A 410 0.30 2.00 16.74
C PHE A 410 0.96 3.09 15.90
N VAL A 411 0.56 3.22 14.64
CA VAL A 411 1.00 4.25 13.70
C VAL A 411 -0.16 5.19 13.46
N LYS A 412 0.01 6.46 13.82
CA LYS A 412 -0.95 7.53 13.45
C LYS A 412 -0.80 7.85 11.97
N ASN A 413 -1.93 8.02 11.27
CA ASN A 413 -1.97 8.43 9.86
C ASN A 413 -1.14 7.49 8.97
N ASN A 414 -1.41 6.19 9.06
CA ASN A 414 -0.67 5.15 8.34
C ASN A 414 -0.79 5.23 6.79
N SER A 415 -1.65 6.10 6.25
CA SER A 415 -1.83 6.20 4.81
C SER A 415 -0.99 7.32 4.18
N TYR A 416 -0.24 6.96 3.14
CA TYR A 416 0.53 7.88 2.32
C TYR A 416 -0.35 8.76 1.40
N TYR A 417 -1.63 8.42 1.23
CA TYR A 417 -2.51 8.99 0.19
C TYR A 417 -3.84 9.58 0.68
N TRP A 418 -4.27 9.35 1.91
CA TRP A 418 -5.48 9.98 2.46
C TRP A 418 -5.11 11.23 3.26
N SER A 419 -5.87 12.30 3.04
CA SER A 419 -5.83 13.49 3.87
C SER A 419 -5.88 13.06 5.35
N GLU A 420 -5.01 13.65 6.18
CA GLU A 420 -5.00 13.47 7.63
C GLU A 420 -6.43 13.39 8.19
N ASP A 421 -6.97 12.19 8.43
CA ASP A 421 -8.21 12.09 9.18
C ASP A 421 -7.83 12.31 10.64
N GLN A 422 -7.80 13.59 11.02
CA GLN A 422 -7.47 14.04 12.37
C GLN A 422 -8.42 13.48 13.44
N ASN A 423 -9.44 12.71 13.05
CA ASN A 423 -10.38 12.05 13.95
C ASN A 423 -10.06 10.58 14.26
N GLN A 424 -9.04 9.97 13.65
CA GLN A 424 -8.63 8.61 14.02
C GLN A 424 -8.15 8.57 15.48
N LYS A 425 -8.86 7.79 16.30
CA LYS A 425 -8.59 7.63 17.73
C LYS A 425 -8.13 6.22 18.01
N ASP A 426 -7.07 6.09 18.79
CA ASP A 426 -6.77 4.83 19.45
C ASP A 426 -7.81 4.59 20.55
N PHE A 427 -8.78 3.72 20.27
CA PHE A 427 -9.85 3.34 21.20
C PHE A 427 -9.66 1.92 21.77
N ILE A 428 -8.45 1.36 21.68
CA ILE A 428 -8.18 -0.02 22.09
C ILE A 428 -8.54 -0.29 23.56
N ASP A 429 -8.27 0.66 24.46
CA ASP A 429 -8.57 0.54 25.89
C ASP A 429 -10.07 0.51 26.17
N ASP A 430 -10.86 1.26 25.40
CA ASP A 430 -12.31 1.31 25.58
C ASP A 430 -12.98 0.07 24.97
N LEU A 431 -12.47 -0.42 23.83
CA LEU A 431 -12.92 -1.69 23.24
C LEU A 431 -12.56 -2.90 24.10
N GLU A 432 -11.38 -2.91 24.72
CA GLU A 432 -10.98 -3.95 25.68
C GLU A 432 -11.92 -3.97 26.89
N LYS A 433 -12.19 -2.81 27.52
CA LYS A 433 -13.17 -2.72 28.62
C LYS A 433 -14.55 -3.21 28.19
N PHE A 434 -14.99 -2.82 26.98
CA PHE A 434 -16.27 -3.26 26.43
C PHE A 434 -16.31 -4.78 26.22
N THR A 435 -15.26 -5.35 25.67
CA THR A 435 -15.16 -6.79 25.40
C THR A 435 -15.11 -7.58 26.70
N ALA A 436 -14.33 -7.11 27.69
CA ALA A 436 -14.19 -7.74 29.00
C ALA A 436 -15.51 -7.81 29.78
N LYS A 437 -16.35 -6.77 29.76
CA LYS A 437 -17.69 -6.85 30.38
C LYS A 437 -18.71 -7.63 29.54
N THR A 438 -18.46 -7.76 28.23
CA THR A 438 -19.38 -8.48 27.34
C THR A 438 -19.20 -9.98 27.47
N LYS A 439 -17.95 -10.47 27.60
CA LYS A 439 -17.67 -11.88 27.90
C LYS A 439 -18.24 -12.35 29.25
N GLU A 440 -18.49 -11.46 30.20
CA GLU A 440 -19.14 -11.80 31.48
C GLU A 440 -20.66 -12.11 31.33
N LYS A 441 -21.32 -11.52 30.32
CA LYS A 441 -22.78 -11.68 30.10
C LYS A 441 -23.14 -12.54 28.90
N SER A 442 -22.31 -12.52 27.86
CA SER A 442 -22.48 -13.34 26.67
C SER A 442 -21.82 -14.70 26.86
N LYS A 443 -22.51 -15.77 26.44
CA LYS A 443 -21.95 -17.13 26.47
C LYS A 443 -21.18 -17.49 25.20
N ASP A 444 -21.13 -16.57 24.24
CA ASP A 444 -20.48 -16.81 22.96
C ASP A 444 -18.96 -16.63 23.05
N GLU A 445 -18.22 -17.64 22.60
CA GLU A 445 -16.76 -17.68 22.64
C GLU A 445 -16.12 -16.58 21.79
N TYR A 446 -16.85 -16.00 20.83
CA TYR A 446 -16.42 -14.84 20.05
C TYR A 446 -15.80 -13.73 20.91
N TRP A 447 -16.40 -13.42 22.05
CA TRP A 447 -15.93 -12.33 22.91
C TRP A 447 -14.61 -12.66 23.61
N GLN A 448 -14.34 -13.94 23.89
CA GLN A 448 -13.04 -14.37 24.45
C GLN A 448 -11.95 -14.29 23.37
N ILE A 449 -12.27 -14.65 22.13
CA ILE A 449 -11.36 -14.54 20.98
C ILE A 449 -11.03 -13.07 20.71
N ALA A 450 -12.05 -12.21 20.68
CA ALA A 450 -11.88 -10.76 20.54
C ALA A 450 -11.02 -10.17 21.68
N ASP A 451 -11.27 -10.58 22.93
CA ASP A 451 -10.49 -10.11 24.08
C ASP A 451 -9.01 -10.50 23.95
N ALA A 452 -8.73 -11.77 23.65
CA ALA A 452 -7.38 -12.25 23.42
C ALA A 452 -6.68 -11.48 22.28
N TYR A 453 -7.42 -11.09 21.25
CA TYR A 453 -6.86 -10.36 20.12
C TYR A 453 -6.50 -8.91 20.50
N LEU A 454 -7.33 -8.26 21.30
CA LEU A 454 -7.03 -6.92 21.84
C LEU A 454 -5.81 -6.96 22.77
N LYS A 455 -5.64 -8.03 23.57
CA LYS A 455 -4.42 -8.26 24.36
C LYS A 455 -3.18 -8.39 23.49
N PHE A 456 -3.27 -9.14 22.38
CA PHE A 456 -2.21 -9.25 21.38
C PHE A 456 -1.80 -7.88 20.82
N LEU A 457 -2.76 -7.06 20.38
CA LEU A 457 -2.48 -5.71 19.87
C LEU A 457 -1.85 -4.79 20.93
N LYS A 458 -2.21 -4.97 22.21
CA LYS A 458 -1.61 -4.26 23.37
C LYS A 458 -0.25 -4.82 23.81
N LYS A 459 0.30 -5.80 23.09
CA LYS A 459 1.56 -6.51 23.44
C LYS A 459 1.48 -7.35 24.72
N ASP A 460 0.28 -7.66 25.21
CA ASP A 460 0.05 -8.55 26.35
C ASP A 460 -0.15 -10.00 25.87
N TYR A 461 0.94 -10.58 25.34
CA TYR A 461 0.91 -11.89 24.69
C TYR A 461 0.67 -13.04 25.67
N GLU A 462 1.05 -12.87 26.93
CA GLU A 462 0.84 -13.86 28.00
C GLU A 462 -0.65 -13.97 28.31
N GLU A 463 -1.31 -12.85 28.64
CA GLU A 463 -2.76 -12.85 28.91
C GLU A 463 -3.57 -13.28 27.68
N SER A 464 -3.14 -12.87 26.47
CA SER A 464 -3.74 -13.34 25.22
C SER A 464 -3.68 -14.88 25.11
N SER A 465 -2.52 -15.48 25.38
CA SER A 465 -2.31 -16.93 25.29
C SER A 465 -3.11 -17.71 26.33
N ASP A 466 -3.18 -17.19 27.56
CA ASP A 466 -3.98 -17.77 28.64
C ASP A 466 -5.47 -17.80 28.27
N ILE A 467 -6.01 -16.69 27.77
CA ILE A 467 -7.40 -16.63 27.29
C ILE A 467 -7.64 -17.67 26.18
N LEU A 468 -6.74 -17.76 25.19
CA LEU A 468 -6.87 -18.71 24.08
C LEU A 468 -6.76 -20.19 24.51
N ALA A 469 -6.06 -20.48 25.60
CA ALA A 469 -5.96 -21.83 26.15
C ALA A 469 -7.26 -22.28 26.84
N ASP A 470 -8.00 -21.33 27.42
CA ASP A 470 -9.24 -21.60 28.17
C ASP A 470 -10.50 -21.73 27.27
N ILE A 471 -10.44 -21.26 26.02
CA ILE A 471 -11.57 -21.33 25.10
C ILE A 471 -11.85 -22.78 24.67
N LYS A 472 -13.10 -23.22 24.84
CA LYS A 472 -13.59 -24.52 24.39
C LYS A 472 -14.68 -24.32 23.34
N THR A 473 -14.37 -24.62 22.08
CA THR A 473 -15.33 -24.48 20.99
C THR A 473 -15.20 -25.60 19.96
N ASN A 474 -16.30 -25.90 19.28
CA ASN A 474 -16.35 -26.81 18.13
C ASN A 474 -16.61 -26.05 16.82
N ASN A 475 -16.65 -24.71 16.86
CA ASN A 475 -16.82 -23.90 15.66
C ASN A 475 -15.51 -23.91 14.85
N PRO A 476 -15.51 -24.42 13.60
CA PRO A 476 -14.29 -24.54 12.80
C PRO A 476 -13.63 -23.19 12.51
N GLU A 477 -14.40 -22.11 12.34
CA GLU A 477 -13.84 -20.77 12.07
C GLU A 477 -13.16 -20.20 13.31
N TYR A 478 -13.72 -20.44 14.50
CA TYR A 478 -13.09 -20.05 15.77
C TYR A 478 -11.84 -20.87 16.05
N LEU A 479 -11.85 -22.17 15.73
CA LEU A 479 -10.66 -23.01 15.88
C LEU A 479 -9.52 -22.53 14.98
N GLU A 480 -9.81 -22.10 13.75
CA GLU A 480 -8.80 -21.55 12.84
C GLU A 480 -8.25 -20.21 13.33
N GLU A 481 -9.13 -19.30 13.79
CA GLU A 481 -8.72 -18.04 14.40
C GLU A 481 -7.81 -18.27 15.62
N ILE A 482 -8.22 -19.16 16.54
CA ILE A 482 -7.44 -19.51 17.73
C ILE A 482 -6.10 -20.14 17.35
N LYS A 483 -6.07 -21.03 16.34
CA LYS A 483 -4.82 -21.62 15.84
C LYS A 483 -3.88 -20.52 15.37
N ARG A 484 -4.35 -19.61 14.52
CA ARG A 484 -3.56 -18.48 14.01
C ARG A 484 -3.06 -17.58 15.13
N MET A 485 -3.92 -17.18 16.07
CA MET A 485 -3.54 -16.31 17.18
C MET A 485 -2.49 -16.95 18.10
N LYS A 486 -2.52 -18.27 18.29
CA LYS A 486 -1.47 -18.97 19.05
C LYS A 486 -0.11 -18.89 18.35
N VAL A 487 -0.07 -19.04 17.02
CA VAL A 487 1.15 -18.84 16.22
C VAL A 487 1.65 -17.39 16.34
N LEU A 488 0.73 -16.42 16.22
CA LEU A 488 1.05 -15.00 16.36
C LEU A 488 1.62 -14.68 17.74
N ASN A 489 1.00 -15.15 18.83
CA ASN A 489 1.50 -14.93 20.18
C ASN A 489 2.89 -15.52 20.39
N ASP A 490 3.12 -16.75 19.93
CA ASP A 490 4.43 -17.38 20.07
C ASP A 490 5.54 -16.57 19.37
N ILE A 491 5.35 -16.26 18.07
CA ILE A 491 6.36 -15.59 17.25
C ILE A 491 6.53 -14.12 17.61
N VAL A 492 5.42 -13.40 17.79
CA VAL A 492 5.47 -11.96 18.03
C VAL A 492 5.90 -11.65 19.46
N SER A 493 5.69 -12.54 20.44
CA SER A 493 6.19 -12.34 21.81
C SER A 493 7.71 -12.50 21.91
N GLN A 494 8.33 -13.27 21.01
CA GLN A 494 9.77 -13.51 21.04
C GLN A 494 10.58 -12.20 20.90
N PRO A 495 11.42 -11.84 21.90
CA PRO A 495 12.23 -10.61 21.83
C PRO A 495 13.40 -10.74 20.85
N LYS A 496 14.03 -11.91 20.83
CA LYS A 496 15.23 -12.20 20.05
C LYS A 496 15.06 -13.47 19.23
N ILE A 497 15.35 -13.41 17.94
CA ILE A 497 15.40 -14.56 17.04
C ILE A 497 16.85 -15.05 17.00
N ASP A 498 17.11 -16.18 17.65
CA ASP A 498 18.39 -16.87 17.63
C ASP A 498 18.26 -18.24 16.95
N ALA A 499 19.36 -19.01 16.92
CA ALA A 499 19.37 -20.31 16.24
C ALA A 499 18.39 -21.32 16.84
N GLU A 500 18.20 -21.31 18.17
CA GLU A 500 17.26 -22.21 18.85
C GLU A 500 15.82 -21.86 18.46
N TYR A 501 15.49 -20.57 18.41
CA TYR A 501 14.18 -20.12 17.98
C TYR A 501 13.95 -20.33 16.48
N GLU A 502 14.97 -20.17 15.64
CA GLU A 502 14.91 -20.51 14.21
C GLU A 502 14.60 -22.00 13.99
N ASP A 503 15.17 -22.90 14.79
CA ASP A 503 14.86 -24.34 14.75
C ASP A 503 13.42 -24.62 15.21
N HIS A 504 12.93 -23.90 16.23
CA HIS A 504 11.54 -23.94 16.66
C HIS A 504 10.57 -23.52 15.53
N LEU A 505 10.85 -22.40 14.84
CA LEU A 505 10.07 -21.95 13.69
C LEU A 505 9.98 -23.01 12.59
N MET A 506 11.10 -23.67 12.28
CA MET A 506 11.13 -24.71 11.24
C MET A 506 10.43 -26.01 11.67
N LYS A 507 10.42 -26.31 12.96
CA LYS A 507 9.78 -27.52 13.47
C LYS A 507 8.26 -27.37 13.56
N ASP A 508 7.80 -26.24 14.11
CA ASP A 508 6.40 -26.08 14.49
C ASP A 508 5.61 -25.20 13.50
N TYR A 509 6.27 -24.33 12.73
CA TYR A 509 5.62 -23.31 11.88
C TYR A 509 6.19 -23.17 10.45
N ALA A 510 6.92 -24.17 9.94
CA ALA A 510 7.50 -24.13 8.60
C ALA A 510 6.49 -23.79 7.48
N GLU A 511 5.22 -24.16 7.65
CA GLU A 511 4.12 -23.90 6.71
C GLU A 511 3.83 -22.42 6.43
N TYR A 512 4.30 -21.51 7.30
CA TYR A 512 4.17 -20.06 7.13
C TYR A 512 5.35 -19.44 6.36
N PHE A 513 6.48 -20.14 6.23
CA PHE A 513 7.70 -19.57 5.65
C PHE A 513 8.14 -20.27 4.37
N ILE A 514 7.86 -21.56 4.22
CA ILE A 514 8.17 -22.31 3.01
C ILE A 514 7.14 -21.97 1.93
N GLU A 515 7.61 -21.34 0.85
CA GLU A 515 6.81 -21.10 -0.36
C GLU A 515 6.14 -22.40 -0.83
N LYS A 516 4.82 -22.35 -0.98
CA LYS A 516 4.02 -23.46 -1.53
C LYS A 516 3.91 -23.28 -3.04
N GLU A 517 3.98 -24.37 -3.81
CA GLU A 517 3.71 -24.27 -5.24
C GLU A 517 2.30 -23.69 -5.46
N PRO A 518 2.13 -22.77 -6.42
CA PRO A 518 0.83 -22.17 -6.69
C PRO A 518 -0.17 -23.26 -7.05
N VAL A 519 -1.23 -23.37 -6.25
CA VAL A 519 -2.34 -24.27 -6.55
C VAL A 519 -2.94 -23.82 -7.89
N LYS A 520 -2.95 -24.71 -8.89
CA LYS A 520 -3.60 -24.44 -10.19
C LYS A 520 -5.06 -24.05 -9.93
N LYS A 521 -5.39 -22.76 -10.07
CA LYS A 521 -6.77 -22.26 -9.94
C LYS A 521 -7.63 -22.96 -11.01
N ASP A 522 -8.78 -23.48 -10.59
CA ASP A 522 -9.73 -24.19 -11.45
C ASP A 522 -10.29 -23.22 -12.50
N SER A 523 -10.38 -23.65 -13.76
CA SER A 523 -10.53 -22.80 -14.96
C SER A 523 -11.91 -22.14 -15.14
N THR A 524 -12.72 -22.06 -14.08
CA THR A 524 -14.09 -21.55 -14.09
C THR A 524 -14.30 -20.29 -13.27
N GLU A 525 -13.30 -19.83 -12.51
CA GLU A 525 -13.32 -18.52 -11.86
C GLU A 525 -12.84 -17.46 -12.87
N ILE A 526 -13.70 -16.48 -13.16
CA ILE A 526 -13.32 -15.31 -13.96
C ILE A 526 -12.22 -14.60 -13.18
N THR A 527 -10.99 -14.66 -13.68
CA THR A 527 -9.88 -13.86 -13.17
C THR A 527 -10.16 -12.42 -13.57
N GLU A 528 -10.90 -11.69 -12.73
CA GLU A 528 -10.79 -10.24 -12.75
C GLU A 528 -9.32 -9.90 -12.49
N TYR A 529 -8.79 -9.00 -13.32
CA TYR A 529 -7.42 -8.51 -13.18
C TYR A 529 -7.36 -7.71 -11.88
N ASP A 530 -6.79 -8.31 -10.83
CA ASP A 530 -6.54 -7.64 -9.57
C ASP A 530 -5.30 -6.77 -9.70
N TYR A 531 -5.52 -5.46 -9.81
CA TYR A 531 -4.46 -4.47 -9.93
C TYR A 531 -3.56 -4.39 -8.69
N TYR A 532 -4.08 -4.76 -7.50
CA TYR A 532 -3.36 -4.66 -6.23
C TYR A 532 -2.67 -5.95 -5.80
N GLY A 533 -2.94 -7.06 -6.49
CA GLY A 533 -2.36 -8.37 -6.17
C GLY A 533 -3.04 -9.04 -4.98
N GLU A 534 -2.49 -10.16 -4.52
CA GLU A 534 -3.10 -10.93 -3.41
C GLU A 534 -3.15 -10.11 -2.11
N ALA A 535 -4.25 -10.22 -1.37
CA ALA A 535 -4.41 -9.54 -0.08
C ALA A 535 -3.30 -9.94 0.92
N PRO A 536 -2.81 -9.01 1.76
CA PRO A 536 -1.72 -9.29 2.69
C PRO A 536 -2.03 -10.45 3.63
N SER A 537 -1.09 -11.39 3.74
CA SER A 537 -1.28 -12.65 4.46
C SER A 537 -0.63 -12.67 5.85
N THR A 538 -1.07 -13.61 6.70
CA THR A 538 -0.41 -13.89 7.99
C THR A 538 1.07 -14.27 7.82
N ALA A 539 1.41 -14.99 6.75
CA ALA A 539 2.79 -15.37 6.44
C ALA A 539 3.67 -14.13 6.18
N GLU A 540 3.17 -13.17 5.41
CA GLU A 540 3.87 -11.91 5.14
C GLU A 540 4.01 -11.05 6.39
N PHE A 541 2.98 -10.99 7.25
CA PHE A 541 3.11 -10.32 8.55
C PHE A 541 4.22 -10.93 9.41
N LEU A 542 4.24 -12.26 9.55
CA LEU A 542 5.27 -12.97 10.32
C LEU A 542 6.66 -12.77 9.72
N LYS A 543 6.78 -12.74 8.39
CA LYS A 543 8.02 -12.42 7.69
C LYS A 543 8.53 -11.02 8.04
N ASP A 544 7.63 -10.03 8.09
CA ASP A 544 7.96 -8.66 8.50
C ASP A 544 8.33 -8.55 9.98
N VAL A 545 7.66 -9.30 10.85
CA VAL A 545 8.02 -9.42 12.28
C VAL A 545 9.46 -9.92 12.43
N LEU A 546 9.82 -11.02 11.76
CA LEU A 546 11.18 -11.56 11.80
C LEU A 546 12.21 -10.60 11.21
N ALA A 547 11.90 -9.96 10.07
CA ALA A 547 12.76 -8.94 9.48
C ALA A 547 13.03 -7.78 10.45
N ASN A 548 12.00 -7.34 11.18
CA ASN A 548 12.12 -6.32 12.23
C ASN A 548 12.97 -6.80 13.41
N ARG A 549 12.78 -8.04 13.90
CA ARG A 549 13.61 -8.56 15.02
C ARG A 549 15.10 -8.62 14.63
N TYR A 550 15.43 -9.13 13.46
CA TYR A 550 16.83 -9.11 12.96
C TYR A 550 17.38 -7.68 12.83
N PHE A 551 16.57 -6.72 12.38
CA PHE A 551 16.98 -5.31 12.28
C PHE A 551 17.30 -4.69 13.65
N LEU A 552 16.46 -4.95 14.64
CA LEU A 552 16.65 -4.48 16.01
C LEU A 552 17.89 -5.11 16.64
N GLN A 553 18.14 -6.40 16.39
CA GLN A 553 19.32 -7.15 16.84
C GLN A 553 20.64 -6.70 16.17
N GLY A 554 20.59 -5.88 15.13
CA GLY A 554 21.77 -5.51 14.32
C GLY A 554 22.20 -6.57 13.31
N GLU A 555 21.36 -7.56 13.04
CA GLU A 555 21.54 -8.57 11.99
C GLU A 555 20.96 -8.06 10.66
N ASP A 556 21.45 -6.89 10.22
CA ASP A 556 20.94 -6.16 9.05
C ASP A 556 20.89 -7.01 7.77
N GLY A 557 21.89 -7.87 7.56
CA GLY A 557 21.97 -8.75 6.40
C GLY A 557 20.84 -9.78 6.35
N LYS A 558 20.46 -10.34 7.50
CA LYS A 558 19.28 -11.22 7.60
C LYS A 558 18.00 -10.43 7.40
N SER A 559 17.86 -9.30 8.09
CA SER A 559 16.70 -8.43 7.95
C SER A 559 16.44 -8.03 6.50
N PHE A 560 17.50 -7.67 5.77
CA PHE A 560 17.44 -7.35 4.35
C PHE A 560 17.01 -8.53 3.51
N LEU A 561 17.65 -9.69 3.69
CA LEU A 561 17.35 -10.90 2.93
C LEU A 561 16.02 -11.54 3.30
N MET A 562 15.30 -11.07 4.32
CA MET A 562 13.90 -11.48 4.49
C MET A 562 13.06 -10.95 3.34
N ASN A 563 13.18 -9.67 2.98
CA ASN A 563 12.27 -9.01 2.03
C ASN A 563 12.90 -8.59 0.70
N ASN A 564 14.19 -8.83 0.49
CA ASN A 564 14.93 -8.38 -0.70
C ASN A 564 15.92 -9.43 -1.17
N LYS A 565 16.35 -9.30 -2.42
CA LYS A 565 17.36 -10.16 -3.03
C LYS A 565 18.76 -9.57 -2.91
N LEU A 566 19.80 -10.39 -3.01
CA LEU A 566 21.20 -9.95 -3.05
C LEU A 566 21.45 -8.90 -4.15
N SER A 567 20.85 -9.10 -5.33
CA SER A 567 20.95 -8.16 -6.45
C SER A 567 20.35 -6.78 -6.16
N ASP A 568 19.44 -6.64 -5.19
CA ASP A 568 18.82 -5.37 -4.83
C ASP A 568 19.79 -4.41 -4.14
N LEU A 569 20.93 -4.88 -3.60
CA LEU A 569 21.98 -4.02 -3.05
C LEU A 569 22.50 -2.97 -4.05
N LYS A 570 22.29 -3.18 -5.36
CA LYS A 570 22.64 -2.20 -6.41
C LYS A 570 21.85 -0.88 -6.30
N TYR A 571 20.67 -0.88 -5.69
CA TYR A 571 19.83 0.33 -5.57
C TYR A 571 20.32 1.24 -4.43
N ASN A 572 20.79 0.65 -3.34
CA ASN A 572 21.34 1.37 -2.17
C ASN A 572 22.62 0.67 -1.66
N PRO A 573 23.79 0.87 -2.30
CA PRO A 573 25.04 0.20 -1.93
C PRO A 573 25.67 0.76 -0.64
N ASN A 574 24.95 0.67 0.48
CA ASN A 574 25.39 1.09 1.81
C ASN A 574 26.43 0.11 2.38
N SER A 575 27.61 0.60 2.78
CA SER A 575 28.70 -0.26 3.24
C SER A 575 28.38 -1.11 4.46
N SER A 576 27.60 -0.60 5.41
CA SER A 576 27.25 -1.34 6.62
C SER A 576 26.34 -2.53 6.29
N LEU A 577 25.33 -2.28 5.45
CA LEU A 577 24.40 -3.32 5.00
C LEU A 577 25.10 -4.35 4.11
N VAL A 578 25.88 -3.89 3.11
CA VAL A 578 26.65 -4.76 2.20
C VAL A 578 27.55 -5.70 3.02
N LYS A 579 28.23 -5.16 4.03
CA LYS A 579 29.06 -5.95 4.95
C LYS A 579 28.24 -6.98 5.72
N SER A 580 27.07 -6.61 6.24
CA SER A 580 26.22 -7.53 7.00
C SER A 580 25.66 -8.66 6.14
N VAL A 581 25.27 -8.37 4.88
CA VAL A 581 24.84 -9.39 3.91
C VAL A 581 26.02 -10.31 3.54
N GLU A 582 27.23 -9.76 3.36
CA GLU A 582 28.43 -10.54 3.11
C GLU A 582 28.79 -11.45 4.29
N GLU A 583 28.70 -10.96 5.53
CA GLU A 583 28.92 -11.74 6.75
C GLU A 583 27.93 -12.91 6.83
N PHE A 584 26.64 -12.70 6.51
CA PHE A 584 25.66 -13.77 6.40
C PHE A 584 26.00 -14.77 5.29
N TYR A 585 26.35 -14.29 4.10
CA TYR A 585 26.79 -15.14 2.98
C TYR A 585 27.94 -16.07 3.42
N ARG A 586 28.94 -15.53 4.11
CA ARG A 586 30.13 -16.26 4.58
C ARG A 586 29.92 -17.11 5.83
N LYS A 587 28.77 -17.01 6.52
CA LYS A 587 28.45 -17.84 7.69
C LYS A 587 28.48 -19.34 7.32
N PRO A 588 29.35 -20.17 7.91
CA PRO A 588 29.43 -21.60 7.57
C PRO A 588 28.25 -22.39 8.14
N ASP A 589 27.90 -22.14 9.40
CA ASP A 589 26.92 -22.91 10.16
C ASP A 589 25.56 -22.22 10.11
N LYS A 590 24.92 -22.23 8.92
CA LYS A 590 23.57 -21.70 8.76
C LYS A 590 22.53 -22.66 9.33
N THR A 591 21.55 -22.16 10.08
CA THR A 591 20.39 -22.94 10.56
C THR A 591 19.51 -23.40 9.39
N GLN A 592 18.59 -24.33 9.64
CA GLN A 592 17.65 -24.76 8.60
C GLN A 592 16.79 -23.59 8.09
N PHE A 593 16.36 -22.70 8.99
CA PHE A 593 15.62 -21.49 8.63
C PHE A 593 16.45 -20.58 7.72
N GLU A 594 17.69 -20.30 8.11
CA GLU A 594 18.61 -19.47 7.32
C GLU A 594 18.86 -20.07 5.93
N GLN A 595 18.99 -21.40 5.81
CA GLN A 595 19.22 -22.07 4.54
C GLN A 595 18.00 -22.05 3.62
N GLN A 596 16.81 -22.34 4.16
CA GLN A 596 15.61 -22.53 3.34
C GLN A 596 14.81 -21.26 3.09
N ILE A 597 14.97 -20.23 3.94
CA ILE A 597 14.18 -19.00 3.87
C ILE A 597 15.07 -17.83 3.45
N ILE A 598 16.10 -17.53 4.24
CA ILE A 598 16.92 -16.31 4.05
C ILE A 598 17.89 -16.47 2.88
N ALA A 599 18.61 -17.61 2.79
CA ALA A 599 19.62 -17.83 1.77
C ALA A 599 19.03 -18.04 0.36
N LYS A 600 17.73 -18.33 0.23
CA LYS A 600 17.05 -18.36 -1.08
C LYS A 600 17.08 -17.00 -1.78
N ASN A 601 17.13 -15.92 -1.00
CA ASN A 601 17.20 -14.56 -1.51
C ASN A 601 18.63 -14.12 -1.88
N LEU A 602 19.64 -14.99 -1.72
CA LEU A 602 20.95 -14.83 -2.36
C LEU A 602 20.86 -15.23 -3.84
N ASP A 603 20.10 -14.43 -4.60
CA ASP A 603 19.84 -14.64 -6.02
C ASP A 603 21.11 -14.55 -6.89
N ASN A 604 20.96 -14.96 -8.16
CA ASN A 604 22.10 -15.13 -9.04
C ASN A 604 22.66 -13.78 -9.54
N VAL A 605 23.74 -13.33 -8.90
CA VAL A 605 24.54 -12.16 -9.34
C VAL A 605 25.82 -12.57 -10.10
N GLY A 606 25.90 -13.83 -10.56
CA GLY A 606 27.12 -14.41 -11.10
C GLY A 606 28.12 -14.74 -9.99
N ASN A 607 29.31 -14.12 -10.01
CA ASN A 607 30.30 -14.32 -8.94
C ASN A 607 30.01 -13.40 -7.74
N ILE A 608 29.47 -13.97 -6.66
CA ILE A 608 29.08 -13.24 -5.44
C ILE A 608 30.26 -12.49 -4.78
N ASP A 609 31.43 -13.12 -4.66
CA ASP A 609 32.62 -12.46 -4.09
C ASP A 609 33.04 -11.24 -4.92
N ALA A 610 32.98 -11.35 -6.25
CA ALA A 610 33.27 -10.25 -7.15
C ALA A 610 32.22 -9.14 -7.08
N PHE A 611 30.94 -9.49 -6.87
CA PHE A 611 29.85 -8.52 -6.67
C PHE A 611 30.10 -7.66 -5.43
N PHE A 612 30.42 -8.26 -4.28
CA PHE A 612 30.77 -7.50 -3.07
C PHE A 612 32.04 -6.67 -3.28
N ALA A 613 33.06 -7.25 -3.91
CA ALA A 613 34.32 -6.55 -4.17
C ALA A 613 34.11 -5.32 -5.07
N ASP A 614 33.27 -5.39 -6.10
CA ASP A 614 32.98 -4.24 -6.97
C ASP A 614 32.34 -3.08 -6.21
N ILE A 615 31.33 -3.36 -5.36
CA ILE A 615 30.68 -2.35 -4.51
C ILE A 615 31.70 -1.62 -3.60
N TYR A 616 32.60 -2.36 -2.97
CA TYR A 616 33.63 -1.76 -2.13
C TYR A 616 34.67 -0.96 -2.93
N GLY A 617 35.01 -1.45 -4.14
CA GLY A 617 35.90 -0.77 -5.06
C GLY A 617 35.33 0.58 -5.51
N ASP A 618 34.05 0.59 -5.88
CA ASP A 618 33.31 1.79 -6.30
C ASP A 618 33.31 2.86 -5.21
N ARG A 619 33.00 2.46 -3.97
CA ARG A 619 33.07 3.39 -2.84
C ARG A 619 34.47 3.95 -2.64
N ALA A 620 35.50 3.10 -2.69
CA ALA A 620 36.88 3.54 -2.52
C ALA A 620 37.31 4.51 -3.64
N MET A 621 36.85 4.27 -4.87
CA MET A 621 37.09 5.14 -6.02
C MET A 621 36.46 6.52 -5.83
N ARG A 622 35.19 6.59 -5.40
CA ARG A 622 34.48 7.85 -5.09
C ARG A 622 35.15 8.65 -3.98
N MET A 623 35.86 7.99 -3.07
CA MET A 623 36.64 8.62 -1.99
C MET A 623 38.09 8.96 -2.40
N ALA A 624 38.45 8.81 -3.68
CA ALA A 624 39.80 9.01 -4.23
C ALA A 624 40.89 8.13 -3.57
N ASP A 625 40.49 6.99 -2.96
CA ASP A 625 41.39 5.96 -2.43
C ASP A 625 41.66 4.90 -3.50
N PHE A 626 42.39 5.31 -4.54
CA PHE A 626 42.65 4.48 -5.73
C PHE A 626 43.39 3.18 -5.41
N ASN A 627 44.23 3.15 -4.37
CA ASN A 627 44.93 1.93 -3.95
C ASN A 627 43.94 0.91 -3.36
N LYS A 628 43.03 1.37 -2.51
CA LYS A 628 41.97 0.52 -1.95
C LYS A 628 41.01 0.06 -3.05
N ALA A 629 40.62 0.96 -3.96
CA ALA A 629 39.79 0.62 -5.11
C ALA A 629 40.44 -0.47 -5.96
N LYS A 630 41.71 -0.32 -6.33
CA LYS A 630 42.50 -1.33 -7.05
C LYS A 630 42.47 -2.68 -6.33
N ALA A 631 42.74 -2.71 -5.02
CA ALA A 631 42.78 -3.95 -4.25
C ALA A 631 41.44 -4.70 -4.26
N TYR A 632 40.32 -3.98 -4.29
CA TYR A 632 38.99 -4.58 -4.44
C TYR A 632 38.71 -5.00 -5.88
N TYR A 633 39.00 -4.17 -6.88
CA TYR A 633 38.78 -4.54 -8.28
C TYR A 633 39.62 -5.75 -8.72
N GLN A 634 40.80 -5.95 -8.16
CA GLN A 634 41.57 -7.20 -8.35
C GLN A 634 40.79 -8.45 -7.90
N LYS A 635 39.97 -8.34 -6.85
CA LYS A 635 39.09 -9.42 -6.39
C LYS A 635 37.81 -9.51 -7.23
N ALA A 636 37.43 -8.43 -7.91
CA ALA A 636 36.25 -8.34 -8.77
C ALA A 636 36.49 -8.76 -10.23
N LEU A 637 37.64 -9.36 -10.58
CA LEU A 637 37.96 -9.77 -11.96
C LEU A 637 36.94 -10.73 -12.60
N LYS A 638 36.17 -11.46 -11.78
CA LYS A 638 35.09 -12.37 -12.22
C LYS A 638 33.70 -11.75 -12.14
N PHE A 639 33.60 -10.43 -11.95
CA PHE A 639 32.32 -9.73 -11.91
C PHE A 639 31.58 -9.94 -13.23
N SER A 640 30.34 -10.40 -13.13
CA SER A 640 29.56 -10.87 -14.28
C SER A 640 28.74 -9.74 -14.93
N GLY A 641 28.86 -8.52 -14.43
CA GLY A 641 28.03 -7.38 -14.80
C GLY A 641 26.91 -7.13 -13.80
N ILE A 642 26.32 -5.92 -13.84
CA ILE A 642 25.21 -5.55 -12.96
C ILE A 642 23.97 -6.39 -13.33
N PRO A 643 23.33 -7.11 -12.37
CA PRO A 643 22.14 -7.92 -12.64
C PRO A 643 20.98 -7.08 -13.21
N ARG A 644 20.44 -7.47 -14.38
CA ARG A 644 19.32 -6.78 -15.07
C ARG A 644 18.14 -7.71 -15.26
N GLU A 645 17.32 -7.93 -14.23
CA GLU A 645 16.12 -8.78 -14.39
C GLU A 645 15.03 -8.12 -15.28
N ASN A 646 14.96 -6.77 -15.34
CA ASN A 646 13.82 -6.02 -15.92
C ASN A 646 14.17 -4.85 -16.87
N TYR A 647 15.38 -4.79 -17.44
CA TYR A 647 15.71 -3.71 -18.40
C TYR A 647 15.23 -4.09 -19.79
N GLU A 648 13.98 -3.78 -20.09
CA GLU A 648 13.43 -3.86 -21.44
C GLU A 648 13.37 -2.46 -22.07
N ARG A 649 13.92 -2.32 -23.27
CA ARG A 649 13.84 -1.08 -24.06
C ARG A 649 12.70 -1.23 -25.05
N TYR A 650 11.77 -0.28 -25.06
CA TYR A 650 10.79 -0.21 -26.13
C TYR A 650 11.52 0.03 -27.46
N ASN A 651 11.40 -0.92 -28.38
CA ASN A 651 11.90 -0.81 -29.73
C ASN A 651 10.76 -0.26 -30.61
N PRO A 652 10.83 1.01 -31.05
CA PRO A 652 9.78 1.63 -31.86
C PRO A 652 9.67 1.05 -33.28
N GLU A 653 10.68 0.31 -33.74
CA GLU A 653 10.65 -0.35 -35.06
C GLU A 653 9.91 -1.69 -34.99
N THR A 654 10.04 -2.42 -33.87
CA THR A 654 9.37 -3.73 -33.67
C THR A 654 8.07 -3.61 -32.88
N GLY A 655 7.82 -2.47 -32.24
CA GLY A 655 6.66 -2.22 -31.40
C GLY A 655 6.68 -2.99 -30.07
N ASN A 656 7.81 -3.61 -29.72
CA ASN A 656 7.95 -4.49 -28.57
C ASN A 656 8.98 -3.96 -27.57
N TYR A 657 8.83 -4.36 -26.31
CA TYR A 657 9.87 -4.21 -25.30
C TYR A 657 10.90 -5.34 -25.48
N GLU A 658 12.16 -4.98 -25.70
CA GLU A 658 13.27 -5.90 -25.93
C GLU A 658 14.24 -5.86 -24.76
N LYS A 659 14.63 -7.03 -24.23
CA LYS A 659 15.63 -7.11 -23.16
C LYS A 659 16.96 -6.53 -23.64
N LEU A 660 17.53 -5.62 -22.87
CA LEU A 660 18.88 -5.11 -23.09
C LEU A 660 19.91 -6.23 -22.89
N VAL A 661 20.41 -6.78 -23.99
CA VAL A 661 21.48 -7.78 -24.01
C VAL A 661 22.83 -7.06 -24.06
N TYR A 662 23.75 -7.44 -23.17
CA TYR A 662 25.12 -6.95 -23.22
C TYR A 662 25.83 -7.56 -24.43
N ASP A 663 26.33 -6.71 -25.32
CA ASP A 663 26.96 -7.08 -26.58
C ASP A 663 28.50 -7.10 -26.49
N GLY A 664 29.06 -6.86 -25.30
CA GLY A 664 30.50 -6.77 -25.08
C GLY A 664 31.13 -5.44 -25.52
N SER A 665 30.35 -4.51 -26.07
CA SER A 665 30.85 -3.21 -26.57
C SER A 665 30.55 -2.04 -25.64
N ASN A 666 29.42 -2.15 -24.92
CA ASN A 666 28.90 -1.18 -23.95
C ASN A 666 29.53 -1.36 -22.55
N TYR A 667 29.25 -0.46 -21.61
CA TYR A 667 29.67 -0.60 -20.19
C TYR A 667 28.75 -1.61 -19.45
N ASP A 668 29.33 -2.63 -18.79
CA ASP A 668 28.59 -3.66 -18.02
C ASP A 668 28.53 -3.39 -16.51
N GLY A 669 29.11 -2.29 -16.05
CA GLY A 669 29.38 -2.08 -14.63
C GLY A 669 30.83 -2.36 -14.23
N TYR A 670 31.71 -2.81 -15.14
CA TYR A 670 33.12 -3.06 -14.82
C TYR A 670 34.07 -2.81 -16.00
N ASN A 671 33.73 -3.27 -17.21
CA ASN A 671 34.52 -3.20 -18.44
C ASN A 671 34.02 -2.07 -19.37
N ASN A 672 34.83 -1.76 -20.39
CA ASN A 672 34.49 -0.82 -21.46
C ASN A 672 34.29 0.64 -21.03
N ILE A 673 35.02 1.09 -20.01
CA ILE A 673 35.05 2.50 -19.60
C ILE A 673 35.88 3.29 -20.61
N PRO A 674 35.32 4.29 -21.31
CA PRO A 674 36.05 5.10 -22.28
C PRO A 674 37.03 6.05 -21.57
N ASN A 675 38.19 6.32 -22.18
CA ASN A 675 39.14 7.31 -21.66
C ASN A 675 38.62 8.75 -21.67
N LEU A 676 37.49 9.02 -22.33
CA LEU A 676 36.76 10.27 -22.25
C LEU A 676 36.33 10.61 -20.80
N VAL A 677 36.31 9.65 -19.88
CA VAL A 677 36.15 9.91 -18.44
C VAL A 677 37.23 10.86 -17.88
N PHE A 678 38.43 10.87 -18.48
CA PHE A 678 39.51 11.81 -18.15
C PHE A 678 39.39 13.16 -18.86
N GLY A 679 38.47 13.30 -19.81
CA GLY A 679 38.24 14.51 -20.59
C GLY A 679 37.42 15.56 -19.83
N HIS A 680 36.93 16.55 -20.57
CA HIS A 680 36.13 17.64 -20.01
C HIS A 680 34.82 17.82 -20.78
N ASN A 681 33.82 18.32 -20.06
CA ASN A 681 32.50 18.53 -20.61
C ASN A 681 32.47 19.75 -21.54
N VAL A 682 31.77 19.64 -22.67
CA VAL A 682 31.54 20.74 -23.61
C VAL A 682 30.17 21.38 -23.39
N TRP A 683 29.17 20.56 -23.03
CA TRP A 683 27.79 20.96 -22.71
C TRP A 683 27.08 19.86 -21.92
N GLU A 684 26.07 20.20 -21.12
CA GLU A 684 25.37 19.23 -20.27
C GLU A 684 24.23 18.53 -21.03
N SER A 685 24.49 17.34 -21.55
CA SER A 685 23.46 16.45 -22.10
C SER A 685 23.77 14.98 -21.78
N PHE A 686 22.97 14.37 -20.92
CA PHE A 686 23.07 12.94 -20.56
C PHE A 686 22.43 12.01 -21.58
N GLN A 687 21.60 12.55 -22.50
CA GLN A 687 20.92 11.77 -23.54
C GLN A 687 21.72 11.72 -24.85
N SER A 688 22.67 12.64 -25.02
CA SER A 688 23.56 12.67 -26.19
C SER A 688 24.71 11.68 -26.02
N PRO A 689 25.25 11.11 -27.12
CA PRO A 689 26.46 10.28 -27.07
C PRO A 689 27.64 11.00 -26.41
N ASP A 690 28.53 10.24 -25.79
CA ASP A 690 29.63 10.79 -25.01
C ASP A 690 30.63 11.58 -25.86
N GLU A 691 30.88 11.16 -27.11
CA GLU A 691 31.70 11.88 -28.09
C GLU A 691 31.14 13.28 -28.45
N GLN A 692 29.86 13.54 -28.19
CA GLN A 692 29.23 14.85 -28.41
C GLN A 692 29.24 15.72 -27.15
N SER A 693 29.07 15.11 -25.98
CA SER A 693 29.03 15.82 -24.69
C SER A 693 30.42 16.08 -24.13
N MET A 694 31.37 15.16 -24.36
CA MET A 694 32.70 15.17 -23.78
C MET A 694 33.78 15.40 -24.84
N LYS A 695 34.82 16.14 -24.47
CA LYS A 695 36.02 16.33 -25.29
C LYS A 695 37.22 15.66 -24.62
N ALA A 696 37.93 14.85 -25.40
CA ALA A 696 39.16 14.21 -24.95
C ALA A 696 40.24 15.26 -24.64
N ASP A 697 40.95 15.06 -23.55
CA ASP A 697 42.17 15.80 -23.25
C ASP A 697 43.38 15.14 -23.93
N ASP A 698 44.52 15.84 -24.02
CA ASP A 698 45.75 15.23 -24.53
C ASP A 698 46.33 14.22 -23.52
N TYR A 699 46.34 12.95 -23.92
CA TYR A 699 46.85 11.82 -23.14
C TYR A 699 48.25 11.35 -23.58
N SER A 700 48.88 12.00 -24.56
CA SER A 700 50.16 11.55 -25.16
C SER A 700 51.27 11.35 -24.11
N ALA A 701 51.29 12.17 -23.06
CA ALA A 701 52.24 12.06 -21.95
C ALA A 701 51.94 10.93 -20.94
N PHE A 702 50.81 10.23 -21.10
CA PHE A 702 50.25 9.22 -20.20
C PHE A 702 49.84 7.95 -20.99
N PRO A 703 50.79 7.21 -21.59
CA PRO A 703 50.49 6.08 -22.48
C PRO A 703 49.79 4.89 -21.78
N PHE A 704 49.72 4.90 -20.45
CA PHE A 704 48.97 3.92 -19.67
C PHE A 704 47.45 4.19 -19.65
N ILE A 705 46.99 5.36 -20.12
CA ILE A 705 45.56 5.65 -20.31
C ILE A 705 45.12 5.02 -21.64
N LYS A 706 44.43 3.89 -21.58
CA LYS A 706 43.97 3.14 -22.76
C LYS A 706 42.63 3.69 -23.26
N PRO A 707 42.30 3.59 -24.57
CA PRO A 707 41.03 4.06 -25.12
C PRO A 707 39.78 3.49 -24.42
N LYS A 708 39.81 2.20 -24.07
CA LYS A 708 38.84 1.53 -23.21
C LYS A 708 39.59 0.85 -22.06
N MET A 709 39.04 0.93 -20.85
CA MET A 709 39.59 0.34 -19.64
C MET A 709 38.50 -0.42 -18.88
N ASN A 710 38.90 -1.38 -18.05
CA ASN A 710 38.04 -1.83 -16.95
C ASN A 710 38.33 -1.03 -15.66
N LYS A 711 37.50 -1.22 -14.62
CA LYS A 711 37.66 -0.53 -13.33
C LYS A 711 39.04 -0.73 -12.69
N LEU A 712 39.65 -1.92 -12.83
CA LEU A 712 41.00 -2.19 -12.35
C LEU A 712 42.06 -1.36 -13.08
N GLU A 713 42.00 -1.34 -14.41
CA GLU A 713 42.92 -0.55 -15.24
C GLU A 713 42.75 0.95 -15.02
N LEU A 714 41.51 1.42 -14.82
CA LEU A 714 41.21 2.80 -14.47
C LEU A 714 41.82 3.18 -13.11
N ALA A 715 41.67 2.32 -12.09
CA ALA A 715 42.31 2.53 -10.79
C ALA A 715 43.84 2.58 -10.91
N ASP A 716 44.43 1.70 -11.73
CA ASP A 716 45.87 1.70 -12.00
C ASP A 716 46.35 2.98 -12.70
N ALA A 717 45.61 3.47 -13.68
CA ALA A 717 45.89 4.73 -14.34
C ALA A 717 45.82 5.91 -13.35
N LEU A 718 44.81 5.95 -12.48
CA LEU A 718 44.66 6.98 -11.45
C LEU A 718 45.77 6.95 -10.39
N ILE A 719 46.25 5.76 -10.00
CA ILE A 719 47.42 5.63 -9.10
C ILE A 719 48.67 6.21 -9.77
N GLN A 720 48.90 5.90 -11.05
CA GLN A 720 50.04 6.43 -11.80
C GLN A 720 49.96 7.95 -11.98
N LEU A 721 48.77 8.47 -12.33
CA LEU A 721 48.55 9.92 -12.39
C LEU A 721 48.76 10.58 -11.03
N LYS A 722 48.27 9.98 -9.94
CA LYS A 722 48.44 10.51 -8.57
C LYS A 722 49.92 10.59 -8.20
N LYS A 723 50.73 9.61 -8.60
CA LYS A 723 52.19 9.62 -8.43
C LYS A 723 52.86 10.70 -9.28
N ILE A 724 52.49 10.85 -10.55
CA ILE A 724 53.04 11.89 -11.43
C ILE A 724 52.66 13.29 -10.92
N GLY A 725 51.42 13.45 -10.44
CA GLY A 725 50.87 14.68 -9.91
C GLY A 725 51.56 15.21 -8.64
N THR A 726 52.46 14.45 -8.00
CA THR A 726 53.31 14.97 -6.91
C THR A 726 54.51 15.77 -7.42
N GLY A 727 54.77 15.78 -8.72
CA GLY A 727 55.81 16.59 -9.35
C GLY A 727 55.50 18.09 -9.32
N LYS A 728 56.36 18.88 -9.98
CA LYS A 728 56.25 20.36 -10.03
C LYS A 728 56.26 20.92 -11.45
N ASP A 729 56.12 20.07 -12.46
CA ASP A 729 56.19 20.44 -13.87
C ASP A 729 54.79 20.46 -14.53
N ALA A 730 54.75 20.86 -15.81
CA ALA A 730 53.52 20.87 -16.60
C ALA A 730 52.88 19.48 -16.71
N LYS A 731 53.68 18.40 -16.68
CA LYS A 731 53.18 17.02 -16.68
C LYS A 731 52.42 16.71 -15.39
N ALA A 732 52.94 17.14 -14.23
CA ALA A 732 52.25 17.04 -12.95
C ALA A 732 50.98 17.89 -12.91
N ALA A 733 51.00 19.10 -13.50
CA ALA A 733 49.80 19.95 -13.64
C ALA A 733 48.70 19.20 -14.41
N LYS A 734 49.05 18.64 -15.57
CA LYS A 734 48.12 17.87 -16.40
C LYS A 734 47.61 16.62 -15.69
N ALA A 735 48.48 15.88 -15.01
CA ALA A 735 48.08 14.69 -14.27
C ALA A 735 47.03 14.99 -13.19
N ASN A 736 47.23 16.07 -12.41
CA ASN A 736 46.25 16.50 -11.42
C ASN A 736 44.92 16.95 -12.06
N GLN A 737 44.97 17.63 -13.22
CA GLN A 737 43.75 18.02 -13.94
C GLN A 737 42.95 16.79 -14.39
N LEU A 738 43.61 15.77 -14.94
CA LEU A 738 42.96 14.54 -15.38
C LEU A 738 42.33 13.76 -14.21
N ILE A 739 42.95 13.75 -13.02
CA ILE A 739 42.34 13.15 -11.82
C ILE A 739 41.10 13.95 -11.40
N GLY A 740 41.21 15.28 -11.37
CA GLY A 740 40.06 16.15 -11.07
C GLY A 740 38.89 15.91 -12.01
N ASN A 741 39.17 15.71 -13.30
CA ASN A 741 38.18 15.37 -14.33
C ASN A 741 37.44 14.06 -13.99
N VAL A 742 38.15 12.98 -13.66
CA VAL A 742 37.47 11.73 -13.29
C VAL A 742 36.58 11.93 -12.06
N MET A 743 37.09 12.58 -11.01
CA MET A 743 36.30 12.82 -9.79
C MET A 743 35.04 13.65 -10.05
N TYR A 744 35.10 14.64 -10.94
CA TYR A 744 33.93 15.44 -11.33
C TYR A 744 33.00 14.67 -12.28
N ASN A 745 33.54 14.05 -13.31
CA ASN A 745 32.79 13.38 -14.36
C ASN A 745 32.02 12.15 -13.85
N THR A 746 32.43 11.55 -12.73
CA THR A 746 31.70 10.47 -12.06
C THR A 746 30.91 10.91 -10.83
N SER A 747 30.77 12.22 -10.62
CA SER A 747 29.83 12.78 -9.64
C SER A 747 28.41 12.84 -10.21
N ILE A 748 27.42 13.14 -9.38
CA ILE A 748 26.01 13.34 -9.74
C ILE A 748 25.78 14.35 -10.89
N LEU A 749 26.69 15.34 -11.04
CA LEU A 749 26.66 16.34 -12.12
C LEU A 749 27.45 15.93 -13.37
N GLY A 750 28.25 14.87 -13.27
CA GLY A 750 29.16 14.43 -14.32
C GLY A 750 28.49 13.53 -15.34
N TYR A 751 29.01 13.54 -16.58
CA TYR A 751 28.46 12.72 -17.66
C TYR A 751 28.57 11.20 -17.38
N TYR A 752 29.64 10.77 -16.71
CA TYR A 752 29.94 9.37 -16.36
C TYR A 752 29.51 9.01 -14.92
N ARG A 753 28.43 9.63 -14.43
CA ARG A 753 27.88 9.46 -13.06
C ARG A 753 27.51 8.03 -12.66
N GLN A 754 27.33 7.14 -13.61
CA GLN A 754 26.96 5.73 -13.41
C GLN A 754 28.13 4.82 -12.96
N LEU A 755 29.38 5.23 -13.21
CA LEU A 755 30.52 4.31 -13.16
C LEU A 755 30.76 3.68 -11.78
N PHE A 756 30.43 4.39 -10.70
CA PHE A 756 30.75 3.95 -9.32
C PHE A 756 29.54 3.90 -8.39
N VAL A 757 28.36 3.66 -8.94
CA VAL A 757 27.09 3.63 -8.19
C VAL A 757 26.24 2.40 -8.52
N MET A 758 26.87 1.32 -8.99
CA MET A 758 26.19 0.08 -9.43
C MET A 758 25.06 0.35 -10.42
N ASP A 759 25.34 1.20 -11.42
CA ASP A 759 24.42 1.52 -12.50
C ASP A 759 25.10 1.36 -13.87
N VAL A 760 24.29 1.24 -14.91
CA VAL A 760 24.73 0.83 -16.24
C VAL A 760 24.71 1.98 -17.25
N ASP A 761 23.92 3.00 -16.97
CA ASP A 761 23.83 4.21 -17.78
C ASP A 761 23.68 5.46 -16.92
N ASN A 762 23.90 6.60 -17.56
CA ASN A 762 23.80 7.91 -16.94
C ASN A 762 22.38 8.51 -17.09
N SER A 763 21.34 7.74 -17.37
CA SER A 763 19.97 8.26 -17.51
C SER A 763 19.48 8.90 -16.20
N ASN A 764 18.52 9.84 -16.27
CA ASN A 764 17.99 10.44 -15.05
C ASN A 764 17.18 9.39 -14.26
N GLY A 765 17.65 9.07 -13.06
CA GLY A 765 16.98 8.20 -12.08
C GLY A 765 17.29 8.69 -10.66
N GLY A 766 16.55 8.18 -9.67
CA GLY A 766 16.59 8.71 -8.29
C GLY A 766 17.96 8.67 -7.60
N LYS A 767 18.91 7.87 -8.10
CA LYS A 767 20.31 7.87 -7.63
C LYS A 767 21.01 9.20 -7.89
N TYR A 768 20.55 9.98 -8.88
CA TYR A 768 21.20 11.21 -9.29
C TYR A 768 20.48 12.48 -8.78
N ASP A 769 19.63 12.35 -7.76
CA ASP A 769 18.97 13.47 -7.10
C ASP A 769 19.75 13.93 -5.86
N PHE A 770 19.94 15.25 -5.71
CA PHE A 770 20.64 15.79 -4.53
C PHE A 770 19.87 15.54 -3.21
N TRP A 771 18.54 15.57 -3.23
CA TRP A 771 17.70 15.30 -2.05
C TRP A 771 17.68 13.82 -1.64
N ALA A 772 17.95 12.89 -2.56
CA ALA A 772 17.96 11.45 -2.25
C ALA A 772 19.18 11.04 -1.39
N THR A 773 20.24 11.85 -1.41
CA THR A 773 21.49 11.57 -0.67
C THR A 773 21.44 11.90 0.82
N GLU A 774 20.35 12.53 1.28
CA GLU A 774 20.17 12.98 2.67
C GLU A 774 19.48 11.97 3.58
N ARG A 775 18.86 10.92 3.03
CA ARG A 775 18.19 9.92 3.86
C ARG A 775 19.26 9.20 4.71
N GLN A 776 19.42 9.63 5.97
CA GLN A 776 19.83 8.70 7.04
C GLN A 776 18.98 7.46 6.83
N ASN A 777 19.61 6.29 6.69
CA ASN A 777 19.00 5.00 6.39
C ASN A 777 17.46 5.06 6.34
N PRO A 778 16.81 5.12 5.15
CA PRO A 778 15.37 5.40 5.06
C PRO A 778 14.49 4.37 5.78
N TYR A 779 15.10 3.27 6.21
CA TYR A 779 14.47 2.19 6.93
C TYR A 779 14.59 2.40 8.45
N GLN A 780 13.46 2.69 9.09
CA GLN A 780 13.34 2.76 10.56
C GLN A 780 13.10 1.38 11.20
N TYR A 781 12.31 0.52 10.54
CA TYR A 781 11.84 -0.74 11.12
C TYR A 781 12.55 -1.98 10.56
N TYR A 782 12.73 -2.03 9.23
CA TYR A 782 13.37 -3.11 8.46
C TYR A 782 13.43 -2.70 6.98
N TYR A 783 14.11 -3.48 6.13
CA TYR A 783 14.44 -3.11 4.75
C TYR A 783 13.36 -3.41 3.70
N LYS A 784 12.05 -3.33 4.00
CA LYS A 784 11.00 -3.57 2.98
C LYS A 784 10.93 -2.42 1.97
N ASN A 785 10.48 -2.72 0.75
CA ASN A 785 10.44 -1.80 -0.40
C ASN A 785 11.82 -1.25 -0.79
N PHE A 786 12.87 -2.08 -0.67
CA PHE A 786 14.23 -1.56 -0.80
C PHE A 786 14.53 -0.90 -2.15
N THR A 787 13.91 -1.42 -3.21
CA THR A 787 14.08 -0.98 -4.59
C THR A 787 13.36 0.33 -4.92
N TYR A 788 12.37 0.74 -4.12
CA TYR A 788 11.63 2.00 -4.30
C TYR A 788 12.35 3.22 -3.73
N THR A 789 13.41 3.00 -2.95
CA THR A 789 14.26 4.09 -2.48
C THR A 789 15.66 3.93 -3.07
N THR A 790 16.27 5.05 -3.43
CA THR A 790 17.63 5.11 -3.96
C THR A 790 18.48 5.98 -3.05
N PHE A 791 19.64 5.48 -2.67
CA PHE A 791 20.59 6.12 -1.80
C PHE A 791 21.99 5.83 -2.33
N ILE A 792 22.70 6.92 -2.60
CA ILE A 792 24.14 6.91 -2.79
C ILE A 792 24.73 7.87 -1.76
N GLU A 793 25.89 7.52 -1.19
CA GLU A 793 26.60 8.47 -0.32
C GLU A 793 26.82 9.79 -1.09
N PRO A 794 26.62 10.99 -0.50
CA PRO A 794 26.82 12.25 -1.21
C PRO A 794 28.24 12.39 -1.79
N ASP A 795 28.36 12.97 -2.99
CA ASP A 795 29.67 13.25 -3.58
C ASP A 795 30.49 14.23 -2.74
N ASN A 796 31.81 14.01 -2.66
CA ASN A 796 32.72 14.97 -2.06
C ASN A 796 33.40 15.81 -3.15
N PHE A 797 32.73 16.90 -3.56
CA PHE A 797 33.25 17.82 -4.59
C PHE A 797 34.59 18.48 -4.21
N ASP A 798 34.95 18.53 -2.93
CA ASP A 798 36.26 19.03 -2.51
C ASP A 798 37.41 18.14 -3.02
N LEU A 799 37.17 16.85 -3.27
CA LEU A 799 38.17 15.96 -3.87
C LEU A 799 38.57 16.46 -5.27
N ALA A 800 37.59 16.72 -6.14
CA ALA A 800 37.84 17.26 -7.48
C ALA A 800 38.52 18.64 -7.41
N ILE A 801 37.99 19.56 -6.60
CA ILE A 801 38.52 20.91 -6.40
C ILE A 801 39.98 20.87 -5.94
N ASN A 802 40.34 19.98 -5.01
CA ASN A 802 41.70 19.86 -4.51
C ASN A 802 42.70 19.42 -5.58
N TYR A 803 42.31 18.51 -6.48
CA TYR A 803 43.14 18.12 -7.61
C TYR A 803 43.25 19.23 -8.65
N TYR A 804 42.13 19.90 -8.97
CA TYR A 804 42.16 21.06 -9.86
C TYR A 804 43.01 22.21 -9.34
N LYS A 805 42.97 22.49 -8.03
CA LYS A 805 43.82 23.52 -7.41
C LYS A 805 45.31 23.23 -7.62
N LYS A 806 45.74 21.99 -7.40
CA LYS A 806 47.12 21.58 -7.69
C LYS A 806 47.48 21.75 -9.16
N ALA A 807 46.56 21.44 -10.06
CA ALA A 807 46.76 21.66 -11.50
C ALA A 807 46.89 23.15 -11.84
N PHE A 808 46.03 23.99 -11.25
CA PHE A 808 46.03 25.45 -11.45
C PHE A 808 47.34 26.10 -10.98
N ASP A 809 47.83 25.71 -9.80
CA ASP A 809 49.05 26.24 -9.21
C ASP A 809 50.30 25.89 -10.04
N LEU A 810 50.30 24.75 -10.72
CA LEU A 810 51.40 24.26 -11.56
C LEU A 810 51.28 24.64 -13.04
N ALA A 811 50.10 25.02 -13.52
CA ALA A 811 49.90 25.41 -14.92
C ALA A 811 50.65 26.72 -15.23
N ALA A 812 51.32 26.78 -16.38
CA ALA A 812 51.96 27.99 -16.88
C ALA A 812 51.09 28.75 -17.88
N ASP A 813 50.27 28.02 -18.64
CA ASP A 813 49.43 28.55 -19.70
C ASP A 813 48.15 29.20 -19.17
N ARG A 814 47.81 30.39 -19.71
CA ARG A 814 46.63 31.16 -19.28
C ARG A 814 45.33 30.52 -19.75
N GLU A 815 45.31 29.88 -20.92
CA GLU A 815 44.13 29.19 -21.44
C GLU A 815 43.81 27.97 -20.56
N GLN A 816 44.83 27.17 -20.24
CA GLN A 816 44.68 26.04 -19.32
C GLN A 816 44.22 26.48 -17.93
N LYS A 817 44.76 27.58 -17.38
CA LYS A 817 44.30 28.13 -16.09
C LYS A 817 42.83 28.54 -16.13
N ALA A 818 42.39 29.19 -17.21
CA ALA A 818 41.00 29.55 -17.38
C ALA A 818 40.08 28.30 -17.39
N ARG A 819 40.48 27.24 -18.11
CA ARG A 819 39.74 25.97 -18.13
C ARG A 819 39.66 25.32 -16.76
N ILE A 820 40.79 25.24 -16.04
CA ILE A 820 40.83 24.66 -14.69
C ILE A 820 39.93 25.43 -13.74
N LEU A 821 39.92 26.77 -13.79
CA LEU A 821 39.01 27.58 -12.97
C LEU A 821 37.54 27.31 -13.27
N PHE A 822 37.17 27.13 -14.54
CA PHE A 822 35.82 26.73 -14.91
C PHE A 822 35.46 25.37 -14.30
N GLN A 823 36.35 24.38 -14.39
CA GLN A 823 36.15 23.05 -13.79
C GLN A 823 36.01 23.10 -12.26
N MET A 824 36.80 23.95 -11.60
CA MET A 824 36.66 24.20 -10.16
C MET A 824 35.31 24.85 -9.84
N ALA A 825 34.83 25.79 -10.66
CA ALA A 825 33.54 26.44 -10.50
C ALA A 825 32.37 25.45 -10.67
N SER A 826 32.45 24.52 -11.63
CA SER A 826 31.46 23.46 -11.82
C SER A 826 31.38 22.55 -10.59
N ALA A 827 32.52 22.15 -10.02
CA ALA A 827 32.53 21.38 -8.77
C ALA A 827 32.03 22.18 -7.56
N GLU A 828 32.34 23.49 -7.48
CA GLU A 828 31.81 24.40 -6.45
C GLU A 828 30.28 24.56 -6.54
N GLN A 829 29.72 24.52 -7.75
CA GLN A 829 28.28 24.51 -7.98
C GLN A 829 27.60 23.25 -7.43
N GLY A 830 28.25 22.08 -7.54
CA GLY A 830 27.78 20.86 -6.89
C GLY A 830 27.67 21.00 -5.37
N LYS A 831 28.62 21.70 -4.73
CA LYS A 831 28.55 22.01 -3.29
C LYS A 831 27.36 22.91 -2.94
N TYR A 832 27.00 23.84 -3.83
CA TYR A 832 25.81 24.66 -3.65
C TYR A 832 24.53 23.82 -3.72
N TYR A 833 24.39 22.93 -4.70
CA TYR A 833 23.19 22.07 -4.80
C TYR A 833 23.04 21.14 -3.60
N GLN A 834 24.14 20.62 -3.06
CA GLN A 834 24.13 19.88 -1.79
C GLN A 834 23.71 20.74 -0.59
N TYR A 835 24.06 22.04 -0.58
CA TYR A 835 23.61 22.96 0.45
C TYR A 835 22.12 23.28 0.28
N GLU A 836 21.68 23.56 -0.94
CA GLU A 836 20.30 23.91 -1.28
C GLU A 836 19.32 22.79 -0.94
N ALA A 837 19.67 21.53 -1.23
CA ALA A 837 18.88 20.37 -0.84
C ALA A 837 18.62 20.31 0.68
N LYS A 838 19.62 20.68 1.50
CA LYS A 838 19.55 20.68 2.99
C LYS A 838 18.79 21.85 3.59
N HIS A 839 18.52 22.88 2.79
CA HIS A 839 17.98 24.15 3.26
C HIS A 839 16.73 24.57 2.48
N GLN A 840 15.93 23.60 2.00
CA GLN A 840 14.64 23.89 1.40
C GLN A 840 13.70 24.58 2.40
N ALA A 841 12.91 25.53 1.93
CA ALA A 841 11.91 26.19 2.76
C ALA A 841 10.71 25.26 3.02
N ASN A 842 10.45 24.94 4.29
CA ASN A 842 9.23 24.24 4.69
C ASN A 842 8.10 25.26 4.95
N ILE A 843 7.55 25.84 3.89
CA ILE A 843 6.47 26.84 3.95
C ILE A 843 5.18 26.17 3.48
N ASP A 844 4.18 26.09 4.37
CA ASP A 844 2.86 25.56 4.05
C ASP A 844 2.21 26.36 2.91
N TYR A 845 1.74 25.65 1.88
CA TYR A 845 1.02 26.25 0.73
C TYR A 845 -0.26 26.98 1.15
N ALA A 846 -0.85 26.61 2.29
CA ALA A 846 -2.02 27.30 2.85
C ALA A 846 -1.68 28.65 3.52
N ASP A 847 -0.41 28.98 3.71
CA ASP A 847 0.00 30.27 4.27
C ASP A 847 -0.40 31.42 3.32
N PRO A 848 -1.18 32.43 3.77
CA PRO A 848 -1.57 33.57 2.94
C PRO A 848 -0.39 34.39 2.38
N LYS A 849 0.81 34.24 2.94
CA LYS A 849 2.06 34.88 2.52
C LYS A 849 3.04 33.89 1.88
N TRP A 850 2.59 32.71 1.46
CA TRP A 850 3.45 31.68 0.86
C TRP A 850 4.36 32.25 -0.25
N SER A 851 3.81 33.04 -1.19
CA SER A 851 4.59 33.65 -2.29
C SER A 851 5.67 34.60 -1.78
N GLU A 852 5.36 35.50 -0.84
CA GLU A 852 6.33 36.46 -0.30
C GLU A 852 7.49 35.74 0.43
N LYS A 853 7.15 34.71 1.21
CA LYS A 853 8.14 33.92 1.95
C LYS A 853 9.00 33.08 1.02
N ASN A 854 8.42 32.48 -0.01
CA ASN A 854 9.15 31.71 -1.02
C ASN A 854 10.10 32.62 -1.81
N ASP A 855 9.63 33.78 -2.28
CA ASP A 855 10.45 34.77 -2.99
C ASP A 855 11.63 35.27 -2.12
N ALA A 856 11.37 35.52 -0.84
CA ALA A 856 12.41 35.93 0.11
C ALA A 856 13.46 34.83 0.32
N HIS A 857 13.02 33.57 0.41
CA HIS A 857 13.91 32.42 0.51
C HIS A 857 14.75 32.23 -0.75
N GLU A 858 14.14 32.26 -1.94
CA GLU A 858 14.86 32.16 -3.22
C GLU A 858 15.90 33.28 -3.36
N LYS A 859 15.56 34.50 -2.96
CA LYS A 859 16.51 35.62 -2.94
C LYS A 859 17.67 35.35 -1.99
N GLN A 860 17.40 34.89 -0.77
CA GLN A 860 18.43 34.53 0.21
C GLN A 860 19.37 33.44 -0.33
N MET A 861 18.81 32.42 -0.98
CA MET A 861 19.58 31.33 -1.60
C MET A 861 20.43 31.85 -2.77
N GLY A 862 19.89 32.73 -3.60
CA GLY A 862 20.62 33.42 -4.66
C GLY A 862 21.78 34.27 -4.14
N ASP A 863 21.56 35.05 -3.09
CA ASP A 863 22.61 35.86 -2.45
C ASP A 863 23.70 34.99 -1.84
N LEU A 864 23.33 33.91 -1.15
CA LEU A 864 24.28 32.94 -0.60
C LEU A 864 25.10 32.27 -1.69
N LYS A 865 24.46 31.85 -2.79
CA LYS A 865 25.13 31.26 -3.96
C LYS A 865 26.22 32.19 -4.48
N ASN A 866 25.89 33.48 -4.63
CA ASN A 866 26.82 34.50 -5.09
C ASN A 866 27.99 34.74 -4.13
N GLN A 867 27.70 34.78 -2.83
CA GLN A 867 28.70 35.10 -1.81
C GLN A 867 29.65 33.94 -1.49
N LYS A 868 29.16 32.70 -1.53
CA LYS A 868 29.90 31.53 -1.01
C LYS A 868 30.25 30.45 -2.05
N TYR A 869 29.57 30.42 -3.21
CA TYR A 869 29.65 29.32 -4.17
C TYR A 869 29.90 29.78 -5.62
N ARG A 870 30.51 30.96 -5.79
CA ARG A 870 30.94 31.50 -7.10
C ARG A 870 32.37 32.03 -7.04
N THR A 871 33.18 31.50 -6.15
CA THR A 871 34.57 31.93 -5.93
C THR A 871 35.38 31.78 -7.21
N TYR A 872 35.29 30.63 -7.87
CA TYR A 872 36.13 30.34 -9.03
C TYR A 872 35.63 31.02 -10.30
N PHE A 873 34.32 31.21 -10.46
CA PHE A 873 33.80 32.07 -11.52
C PHE A 873 34.23 33.53 -11.36
N THR A 874 34.27 34.04 -10.11
CA THR A 874 34.76 35.40 -9.84
C THR A 874 36.24 35.54 -10.22
N GLN A 875 37.07 34.53 -9.94
CA GLN A 875 38.48 34.51 -10.36
C GLN A 875 38.63 34.41 -11.88
N LEU A 876 37.85 33.54 -12.54
CA LEU A 876 37.83 33.41 -13.99
C LEU A 876 37.45 34.74 -14.67
N LYS A 877 36.39 35.41 -14.18
CA LYS A 877 35.94 36.72 -14.67
C LYS A 877 36.99 37.82 -14.51
N SER A 878 37.59 37.91 -13.32
CA SER A 878 38.51 39.00 -12.99
C SER A 878 39.90 38.85 -13.61
N GLN A 879 40.39 37.63 -13.79
CA GLN A 879 41.79 37.38 -14.18
C GLN A 879 41.96 36.79 -15.58
N PHE A 880 40.92 36.17 -16.14
CA PHE A 880 41.01 35.35 -17.36
C PHE A 880 39.86 35.57 -18.35
N SER A 881 39.06 36.64 -18.22
CA SER A 881 37.94 36.92 -19.13
C SER A 881 38.34 37.16 -20.59
N ASN A 882 39.61 37.47 -20.86
CA ASN A 882 40.13 37.72 -22.20
C ASN A 882 40.65 36.46 -22.93
N THR A 883 40.70 35.31 -22.26
CA THR A 883 41.16 34.05 -22.85
C THR A 883 40.18 33.55 -23.91
N GLU A 884 40.66 32.76 -24.87
CA GLU A 884 39.80 32.10 -25.85
C GLU A 884 38.85 31.13 -25.15
N THR A 885 39.36 30.39 -24.17
CA THR A 885 38.59 29.49 -23.32
C THR A 885 37.40 30.19 -22.68
N ALA A 886 37.58 31.39 -22.12
CA ALA A 886 36.49 32.14 -21.51
C ALA A 886 35.44 32.57 -22.56
N ARG A 887 35.88 32.94 -23.78
CA ARG A 887 34.98 33.31 -24.89
C ARG A 887 34.19 32.13 -25.41
N GLU A 888 34.80 30.96 -25.56
CA GLU A 888 34.12 29.71 -25.93
C GLU A 888 33.04 29.34 -24.90
N LEU A 889 33.37 29.43 -23.60
CA LEU A 889 32.44 29.12 -22.51
C LEU A 889 31.21 30.05 -22.48
N LEU A 890 31.35 31.32 -22.88
CA LEU A 890 30.20 32.24 -22.99
C LEU A 890 29.20 31.78 -24.06
N GLY A 891 29.67 31.12 -25.12
CA GLY A 891 28.84 30.59 -26.20
C GLY A 891 28.15 29.26 -25.85
N SER A 892 28.73 28.45 -24.97
CA SER A 892 28.24 27.10 -24.66
C SER A 892 27.53 26.96 -23.30
N CYS A 893 27.70 27.90 -22.37
CA CYS A 893 27.11 27.82 -21.03
C CYS A 893 26.30 29.09 -20.69
N THR A 894 24.98 29.01 -20.80
CA THR A 894 24.05 30.12 -20.49
C THR A 894 24.16 30.58 -19.04
N TYR A 895 24.41 29.66 -18.11
CA TYR A 895 24.61 29.97 -16.70
C TYR A 895 25.88 30.80 -16.46
N PHE A 896 26.98 30.45 -17.15
CA PHE A 896 28.23 31.20 -17.09
C PHE A 896 28.09 32.57 -17.78
N ASP A 897 27.47 32.64 -18.96
CA ASP A 897 27.17 33.89 -19.66
C ASP A 897 26.35 34.86 -18.79
N TYR A 898 25.30 34.36 -18.13
CA TYR A 898 24.52 35.15 -17.20
C TYR A 898 25.34 35.68 -16.02
N PHE A 899 26.23 34.86 -15.43
CA PHE A 899 27.14 35.33 -14.39
C PHE A 899 28.13 36.38 -14.90
N MET A 900 28.66 36.21 -16.11
CA MET A 900 29.65 37.12 -16.67
C MET A 900 29.06 38.49 -17.00
N LYS A 901 27.77 38.56 -17.36
CA LYS A 901 27.03 39.81 -17.64
C LYS A 901 26.64 40.62 -16.39
N LYS A 902 26.48 39.96 -15.23
CA LYS A 902 26.20 40.61 -13.94
C LYS A 902 27.48 40.97 -13.22
#